data_AF-A0A5N9BTW9-F1
#
_entry.id   AF-A0A5N9BTW9-F1
#
_cell.length_a   1.000
_cell.length_b   1.000
_cell.length_c   1.000
_cell.angle_alpha   90.00
_cell.angle_beta   90.00
_cell.angle_gamma   90.00
#
_symmetry.space_group_name_H-M   'P 1'
#
loop_
_entity.id
_entity.type
_entity.pdbx_description
1 polymer ?
#
loop_
_entity_poly.entity_id
_entity_poly.type
_entity_poly.pdbx_seq_one_letter_code
_entity_poly.pdbx_strand_id
1 'polypeptide(L)'
;MPGLTISLTDSQSLVKKTAMKILIAIDTTDTPDGAIDDSVLVTVATADYTAITDGYTLSQNMSTIDGAEQNEDHIIYWWVVSEDNAGNVVVSDAEPTVPVTGVADACTASTFNTEHADAAADSINSITVTTSANVYGCQGYKITVDRTIPDLTAAVVGPWWDTTKTTTDKTESTVTKTKSTSLKLQFDGALDTTTVDATDFTVAGGTVTAAEVFSGDSDAVFLTLETALEPDAKPKVSLVGEVKDSAGNAASADSITAATDSVAPALTLSVSTTATPDSTSTGGSTRPVTNDKATVALTSNEKGTDITISVVRFGSWDGTTATKPTIYSVNNASTETSVSYTGGPTVWSATADMTGDGLYNVRAAARDLNSTSNYGAAGTTSTAGVDITAATVVMFELDTGIPAPTILPSTAAGTDDPNTIISVNFADEGKEYGLTSAGVWSNDASTVSTDLDTHGTVTLEHIKHTPPSGVQTDITTAFSTADNIRFLFKASGLAIGVHKIDVKAKDVAGNKVTFTQHTFTVSQRADTEIPLTPGWNMISLPADPSDTSVDSVIGTAPVTTVMAYDPTTAAKWLIASRDTVNDTFSGTLTDMVSGHAYWVLTDTFQSIKTYIPRSGVSSDDATPSIPATISLVKGWNLVPVLDLTGSLTYATGQDLKAYFCGSVACGNAASTTKVTTVYWYDTLNSKWVKLDLTNTDADYNDDTQHVRIGRSYWVYASDSGIITP
;
A
#
# COMPACT_ATOMS: atom_id res chain seq x y z
N MET A 1 19.81 63.71 -25.55
CA MET A 1 20.62 62.82 -26.42
C MET A 1 22.03 62.70 -25.86
N PRO A 2 22.71 61.56 -26.05
CA PRO A 2 24.07 61.35 -25.58
C PRO A 2 25.06 62.32 -26.24
N GLY A 3 26.10 62.69 -25.48
CA GLY A 3 27.27 63.37 -26.02
C GLY A 3 28.35 62.34 -26.34
N LEU A 4 28.98 62.47 -27.50
CA LEU A 4 30.04 61.58 -27.96
C LEU A 4 31.40 62.25 -27.77
N THR A 5 32.37 61.51 -27.23
CA THR A 5 33.78 61.92 -27.22
C THR A 5 34.60 60.90 -28.00
N ILE A 6 35.31 61.37 -29.02
CA ILE A 6 36.04 60.54 -29.99
C ILE A 6 37.50 60.97 -29.98
N SER A 7 38.44 60.03 -30.05
CA SER A 7 39.84 60.37 -30.34
C SER A 7 40.20 59.86 -31.74
N LEU A 8 40.58 60.78 -32.63
CA LEU A 8 41.09 60.49 -33.96
C LEU A 8 42.60 60.66 -33.96
N THR A 9 43.33 59.67 -34.47
CA THR A 9 44.79 59.71 -34.59
C THR A 9 45.23 59.15 -35.92
N ASP A 10 46.23 59.79 -36.53
CA ASP A 10 46.97 59.27 -37.67
C ASP A 10 48.45 59.63 -37.50
N SER A 11 49.22 58.65 -37.05
CA SER A 11 50.67 58.80 -36.82
C SER A 11 51.49 58.95 -38.11
N GLN A 12 50.92 58.67 -39.28
CA GLN A 12 51.65 58.66 -40.56
C GLN A 12 51.45 59.97 -41.33
N SER A 13 50.20 60.42 -41.51
CA SER A 13 49.89 61.59 -42.34
C SER A 13 49.33 62.79 -41.57
N LEU A 14 49.07 62.63 -40.26
CA LEU A 14 48.44 63.59 -39.36
C LEU A 14 47.03 64.03 -39.82
N VAL A 15 46.10 64.08 -38.86
CA VAL A 15 44.71 64.52 -39.11
C VAL A 15 44.66 66.02 -39.43
N LYS A 16 43.94 66.42 -40.47
CA LYS A 16 43.77 67.82 -40.90
C LYS A 16 42.76 68.55 -40.01
N LYS A 17 43.24 69.62 -39.37
CA LYS A 17 42.52 70.39 -38.35
C LYS A 17 41.16 70.96 -38.78
N THR A 18 40.96 71.28 -40.06
CA THR A 18 39.78 72.02 -40.55
C THR A 18 38.71 71.15 -41.22
N ALA A 19 38.86 69.82 -41.18
CA ALA A 19 38.07 68.90 -42.01
C ALA A 19 37.37 67.79 -41.21
N MET A 20 37.18 67.96 -39.89
CA MET A 20 36.57 66.95 -39.04
C MET A 20 35.04 67.08 -39.02
N LYS A 21 34.37 66.01 -39.43
CA LYS A 21 32.91 65.91 -39.45
C LYS A 21 32.46 64.61 -38.78
N ILE A 22 31.24 64.61 -38.25
CA ILE A 22 30.59 63.41 -37.71
C ILE A 22 29.28 63.23 -38.46
N LEU A 23 29.12 62.09 -39.12
CA LEU A 23 27.85 61.68 -39.68
C LEU A 23 27.06 60.97 -38.58
N ILE A 24 25.83 61.40 -38.37
CA ILE A 24 24.89 60.83 -37.41
C ILE A 24 23.72 60.28 -38.21
N ALA A 25 23.32 59.05 -37.97
CA ALA A 25 22.15 58.43 -38.59
C ALA A 25 21.27 57.78 -37.53
N ILE A 26 19.95 57.83 -37.72
CA ILE A 26 18.96 57.34 -36.77
C ILE A 26 18.08 56.27 -37.46
N ASP A 27 17.85 55.20 -36.70
CA ASP A 27 16.78 54.23 -36.89
C ASP A 27 15.70 54.53 -35.83
N THR A 28 14.56 55.00 -36.30
CA THR A 28 13.41 55.51 -35.52
C THR A 28 12.27 54.49 -35.40
N THR A 29 12.40 53.31 -36.00
CA THR A 29 11.31 52.34 -35.99
C THR A 29 11.05 51.79 -34.59
N ASP A 30 9.77 51.68 -34.18
CA ASP A 30 9.30 51.09 -32.90
C ASP A 30 9.94 49.70 -32.62
N THR A 31 10.44 49.06 -33.67
CA THR A 31 11.31 47.89 -33.59
C THR A 31 12.52 48.13 -34.49
N PRO A 32 13.68 48.51 -33.93
CA PRO A 32 14.85 48.88 -34.72
C PRO A 32 15.23 47.78 -35.72
N ASP A 33 14.92 48.01 -36.99
CA ASP A 33 15.15 47.08 -38.10
C ASP A 33 16.46 47.38 -38.83
N GLY A 34 17.26 48.29 -38.24
CA GLY A 34 18.53 48.83 -38.70
C GLY A 34 18.46 49.55 -40.04
N ALA A 35 17.28 49.85 -40.56
CA ALA A 35 17.15 50.83 -41.63
C ALA A 35 17.43 52.22 -41.07
N ILE A 36 18.20 53.00 -41.81
CA ILE A 36 18.43 54.40 -41.47
C ILE A 36 17.25 55.20 -42.01
N ASP A 37 16.47 55.80 -41.11
CA ASP A 37 15.32 56.64 -41.46
C ASP A 37 15.72 58.08 -41.73
N ASP A 38 16.70 58.59 -40.97
CA ASP A 38 17.24 59.94 -41.15
C ASP A 38 18.74 60.03 -40.83
N SER A 39 19.43 61.00 -41.41
CA SER A 39 20.85 61.25 -41.15
C SER A 39 21.28 62.70 -41.37
N VAL A 40 22.37 63.09 -40.70
CA VAL A 40 22.93 64.44 -40.76
C VAL A 40 24.44 64.43 -40.61
N LEU A 41 25.14 65.16 -41.50
CA LEU A 41 26.58 65.38 -41.39
C LEU A 41 26.89 66.68 -40.67
N VAL A 42 27.46 66.56 -39.47
CA VAL A 42 27.81 67.69 -38.60
C VAL A 42 29.28 68.03 -38.77
N THR A 43 29.58 69.29 -39.11
CA THR A 43 30.98 69.79 -39.04
C THR A 43 31.29 70.17 -37.59
N VAL A 44 32.29 69.52 -37.00
CA VAL A 44 32.64 69.74 -35.59
C VAL A 44 33.27 71.13 -35.44
N ALA A 45 32.72 71.95 -34.56
CA ALA A 45 33.23 73.30 -34.35
C ALA A 45 34.64 73.27 -33.76
N THR A 46 35.47 74.26 -34.11
CA THR A 46 36.88 74.30 -33.66
C THR A 46 37.07 74.44 -32.15
N ALA A 47 36.01 74.83 -31.43
CA ALA A 47 36.02 74.90 -29.98
C ALA A 47 35.80 73.52 -29.32
N ASP A 48 35.27 72.56 -30.06
CA ASP A 48 34.81 71.27 -29.55
C ASP A 48 35.80 70.12 -29.82
N TYR A 49 37.02 70.45 -30.27
CA TYR A 49 38.11 69.47 -30.33
C TYR A 49 39.41 69.98 -29.69
N THR A 50 40.16 69.06 -29.10
CA THR A 50 41.44 69.30 -28.42
C THR A 50 42.53 68.49 -29.10
N ALA A 51 43.71 69.10 -29.33
CA ALA A 51 44.84 68.39 -29.91
C ALA A 51 45.37 67.32 -28.96
N ILE A 52 45.67 66.15 -29.51
CA ILE A 52 46.35 65.04 -28.84
C ILE A 52 47.57 64.62 -29.66
N THR A 53 48.39 63.71 -29.12
CA THR A 53 49.49 63.12 -29.90
C THR A 53 48.92 62.48 -31.17
N ASP A 54 49.48 62.85 -32.32
CA ASP A 54 49.11 62.35 -33.64
C ASP A 54 47.65 62.59 -34.06
N GLY A 55 46.90 63.50 -33.43
CA GLY A 55 45.54 63.85 -33.87
C GLY A 55 44.74 64.75 -32.94
N TYR A 56 43.43 64.50 -32.85
CA TYR A 56 42.48 65.33 -32.10
C TYR A 56 41.44 64.48 -31.35
N THR A 57 41.07 64.91 -30.14
CA THR A 57 39.86 64.45 -29.47
C THR A 57 38.71 65.40 -29.80
N LEU A 58 37.57 64.88 -30.27
CA LEU A 58 36.36 65.61 -30.62
C LEU A 58 35.28 65.34 -29.59
N SER A 59 34.49 66.35 -29.25
CA SER A 59 33.30 66.23 -28.44
C SER A 59 32.12 66.74 -29.25
N GLN A 60 31.08 65.93 -29.43
CA GLN A 60 29.90 66.34 -30.20
C GLN A 60 28.63 65.91 -29.47
N ASN A 61 27.70 66.85 -29.30
CA ASN A 61 26.34 66.50 -28.90
C ASN A 61 25.57 66.02 -30.12
N MET A 62 24.87 64.90 -29.99
CA MET A 62 24.17 64.23 -31.08
C MET A 62 22.78 64.85 -31.38
N SER A 63 22.51 66.09 -30.94
CA SER A 63 21.19 66.72 -30.90
C SER A 63 20.66 67.31 -32.22
N THR A 64 20.98 66.73 -33.38
CA THR A 64 20.79 67.41 -34.68
C THR A 64 19.89 66.70 -35.68
N ILE A 65 19.00 65.85 -35.20
CA ILE A 65 17.91 65.32 -36.01
C ILE A 65 16.60 65.77 -35.32
N ASP A 66 15.56 66.02 -36.11
CA ASP A 66 14.33 66.76 -35.81
C ASP A 66 13.86 66.72 -34.34
N GLY A 67 13.33 67.85 -33.84
CA GLY A 67 12.80 67.99 -32.49
C GLY A 67 11.70 66.99 -32.14
N ALA A 68 10.97 66.48 -33.14
CA ALA A 68 9.92 65.48 -32.98
C ALA A 68 10.49 64.11 -32.56
N GLU A 69 11.57 63.68 -33.20
CA GLU A 69 12.19 62.37 -33.01
C GLU A 69 12.97 62.32 -31.69
N GLN A 70 13.35 63.46 -31.11
CA GLN A 70 14.09 63.47 -29.83
C GLN A 70 13.31 62.93 -28.63
N ASN A 71 12.12 62.35 -28.76
CA ASN A 71 11.34 61.78 -27.66
C ASN A 71 10.99 60.29 -27.86
N GLU A 72 11.53 59.65 -28.89
CA GLU A 72 11.29 58.23 -29.20
C GLU A 72 12.54 57.37 -28.90
N ASP A 73 12.36 56.05 -28.87
CA ASP A 73 13.42 55.05 -28.69
C ASP A 73 14.14 54.83 -30.01
N HIS A 74 15.47 54.95 -30.04
CA HIS A 74 16.24 55.00 -31.28
C HIS A 74 17.49 54.12 -31.24
N ILE A 75 17.95 53.70 -32.41
CA ILE A 75 19.37 53.37 -32.59
C ILE A 75 20.06 54.52 -33.33
N ILE A 76 21.09 55.08 -32.70
CA ILE A 76 21.93 56.12 -33.29
C ILE A 76 23.20 55.46 -33.81
N TYR A 77 23.41 55.51 -35.11
CA TYR A 77 24.67 55.19 -35.76
C TYR A 77 25.51 56.44 -35.96
N TRP A 78 26.83 56.31 -35.87
CA TRP A 78 27.74 57.40 -36.16
C TRP A 78 29.04 56.96 -36.81
N TRP A 79 29.55 57.87 -37.65
CA TRP A 79 30.85 57.76 -38.31
C TRP A 79 31.59 59.07 -38.22
N VAL A 80 32.91 58.99 -38.23
CA VAL A 80 33.78 60.16 -38.22
C VAL A 80 34.43 60.27 -39.57
N VAL A 81 34.25 61.42 -40.20
CA VAL A 81 34.80 61.73 -41.51
C VAL A 81 35.89 62.77 -41.30
N SER A 82 37.10 62.48 -41.75
CA SER A 82 38.23 63.41 -41.64
C SER A 82 39.15 63.32 -42.84
N GLU A 83 39.95 64.37 -43.03
CA GLU A 83 41.01 64.38 -44.04
C GLU A 83 42.38 64.27 -43.37
N ASP A 84 43.33 63.64 -44.04
CA ASP A 84 44.75 63.84 -43.72
C ASP A 84 45.26 65.19 -44.28
N ASN A 85 46.49 65.58 -43.94
CA ASN A 85 47.08 66.81 -44.47
C ASN A 85 47.31 66.81 -45.99
N ALA A 86 47.27 65.65 -46.65
CA ALA A 86 47.33 65.52 -48.10
C ALA A 86 45.94 65.66 -48.77
N GLY A 87 44.87 65.75 -47.98
CA GLY A 87 43.49 65.90 -48.44
C GLY A 87 42.80 64.56 -48.74
N ASN A 88 43.37 63.42 -48.33
CA ASN A 88 42.71 62.13 -48.45
C ASN A 88 41.62 62.02 -47.38
N VAL A 89 40.39 61.73 -47.79
CA VAL A 89 39.24 61.57 -46.88
C VAL A 89 39.17 60.14 -46.37
N VAL A 90 38.94 59.97 -45.06
CA VAL A 90 38.75 58.68 -44.39
C VAL A 90 37.49 58.74 -43.54
N VAL A 91 36.77 57.61 -43.46
CA VAL A 91 35.61 57.38 -42.59
C VAL A 91 35.99 56.33 -41.56
N SER A 92 35.62 56.57 -40.29
CA SER A 92 35.82 55.58 -39.23
C SER A 92 34.94 54.35 -39.43
N ASP A 93 35.42 53.17 -39.04
CA ASP A 93 34.69 51.92 -39.15
C ASP A 93 34.72 51.20 -37.78
N ALA A 94 33.56 50.76 -37.29
CA ALA A 94 33.44 50.05 -36.02
C ALA A 94 34.07 48.65 -36.04
N GLU A 95 34.24 48.02 -37.21
CA GLU A 95 34.95 46.75 -37.38
C GLU A 95 36.21 46.94 -38.27
N PRO A 96 37.43 46.92 -37.70
CA PRO A 96 38.64 47.05 -38.50
C PRO A 96 38.87 45.82 -39.39
N THR A 97 38.69 46.01 -40.71
CA THR A 97 38.94 45.08 -41.83
C THR A 97 40.20 44.20 -41.74
N VAL A 98 40.11 42.92 -42.15
CA VAL A 98 40.83 42.21 -43.27
C VAL A 98 40.33 40.74 -43.36
N PRO A 99 40.26 40.03 -44.52
CA PRO A 99 39.79 40.37 -45.86
C PRO A 99 38.55 39.52 -46.22
N VAL A 100 37.46 40.09 -46.75
CA VAL A 100 36.34 39.26 -47.22
C VAL A 100 35.87 39.70 -48.59
N THR A 101 35.83 38.72 -49.48
CA THR A 101 35.29 38.78 -50.84
C THR A 101 33.82 39.18 -50.78
N GLY A 102 33.54 40.47 -50.96
CA GLY A 102 32.20 41.04 -51.00
C GLY A 102 32.08 42.12 -52.07
N VAL A 103 30.86 42.42 -52.49
CA VAL A 103 30.55 43.51 -53.43
C VAL A 103 30.83 44.84 -52.72
N ALA A 104 31.59 45.74 -53.35
CA ALA A 104 31.82 47.08 -52.83
C ALA A 104 30.48 47.85 -52.81
N ASP A 105 30.09 48.36 -51.63
CA ASP A 105 28.89 49.19 -51.47
C ASP A 105 29.16 50.65 -51.87
N ALA A 106 28.10 51.44 -52.01
CA ALA A 106 28.12 52.84 -52.44
C ALA A 106 28.69 53.84 -51.40
N CYS A 107 29.00 53.39 -50.17
CA CYS A 107 29.67 54.23 -49.17
C CYS A 107 31.15 54.43 -49.53
N THR A 108 31.44 55.53 -50.20
CA THR A 108 32.81 56.00 -50.36
C THR A 108 33.06 57.11 -49.36
N ALA A 109 34.31 57.29 -48.93
CA ALA A 109 34.66 58.43 -48.09
C ALA A 109 34.27 59.79 -48.72
N SER A 110 34.15 59.84 -50.07
CA SER A 110 33.67 61.01 -50.79
C SER A 110 32.17 61.26 -50.62
N THR A 111 31.33 60.21 -50.59
CA THR A 111 29.88 60.34 -50.39
C THR A 111 29.60 60.86 -48.98
N PHE A 112 30.18 60.21 -47.95
CA PHE A 112 30.06 60.56 -46.52
C PHE A 112 30.50 61.99 -46.19
N ASN A 113 31.38 62.59 -47.00
CA ASN A 113 31.90 63.94 -46.75
C ASN A 113 31.05 65.06 -47.37
N THR A 114 30.10 64.76 -48.28
CA THR A 114 29.52 65.78 -49.18
C THR A 114 27.98 65.83 -49.25
N GLU A 115 27.24 64.73 -49.05
CA GLU A 115 25.82 64.63 -49.46
C GLU A 115 24.78 64.32 -48.35
N HIS A 116 24.74 65.08 -47.24
CA HIS A 116 23.96 64.64 -46.05
C HIS A 116 23.26 65.79 -45.29
N ALA A 117 22.57 66.68 -46.01
CA ALA A 117 21.84 67.81 -45.43
C ALA A 117 20.32 67.83 -45.76
N ASP A 118 19.83 66.84 -46.51
CA ASP A 118 18.43 66.70 -46.94
C ASP A 118 18.00 65.22 -46.87
N ALA A 119 17.17 64.89 -45.87
CA ALA A 119 16.73 63.55 -45.52
C ALA A 119 16.08 62.75 -46.66
N ALA A 120 15.50 63.43 -47.67
CA ALA A 120 14.76 62.77 -48.75
C ALA A 120 15.62 62.32 -49.94
N ALA A 121 16.90 62.71 -49.99
CA ALA A 121 17.78 62.50 -51.16
C ALA A 121 19.08 61.76 -50.83
N ASP A 122 19.24 61.28 -49.60
CA ASP A 122 20.50 60.73 -49.11
C ASP A 122 20.67 59.24 -49.45
N SER A 123 21.82 58.89 -50.02
CA SER A 123 22.20 57.50 -50.29
C SER A 123 22.29 56.65 -49.02
N ILE A 124 22.58 57.24 -47.85
CA ILE A 124 22.73 56.49 -46.59
C ILE A 124 21.38 56.05 -45.98
N ASN A 125 20.30 56.80 -46.21
CA ASN A 125 18.94 56.47 -45.74
C ASN A 125 18.33 55.26 -46.48
N SER A 126 19.04 54.72 -47.49
CA SER A 126 18.67 53.48 -48.18
C SER A 126 19.42 52.24 -47.67
N ILE A 127 20.29 52.44 -46.66
CA ILE A 127 21.15 51.38 -46.11
C ILE A 127 20.47 50.75 -44.89
N THR A 128 20.51 49.43 -44.82
CA THR A 128 20.12 48.64 -43.66
C THR A 128 21.36 48.07 -42.98
N VAL A 129 21.64 48.46 -41.75
CA VAL A 129 22.88 48.17 -40.99
C VAL A 129 22.82 46.79 -40.27
N THR A 130 21.86 45.92 -40.58
CA THR A 130 21.43 44.86 -39.65
C THR A 130 22.19 43.54 -39.60
N THR A 131 23.01 43.15 -40.57
CA THR A 131 23.70 41.85 -40.46
C THR A 131 25.08 41.88 -41.10
N SER A 132 26.01 41.17 -40.47
CA SER A 132 27.43 40.98 -40.82
C SER A 132 27.69 40.32 -42.18
N ALA A 133 26.71 40.31 -43.08
CA ALA A 133 26.88 39.92 -44.47
C ALA A 133 27.10 41.17 -45.34
N ASN A 134 28.38 41.51 -45.50
CA ASN A 134 28.95 42.15 -46.70
C ASN A 134 28.62 43.63 -46.95
N VAL A 135 29.01 44.52 -46.04
CA VAL A 135 29.19 45.93 -46.38
C VAL A 135 30.60 46.36 -45.99
N TYR A 136 31.50 46.54 -46.94
CA TYR A 136 32.88 46.96 -46.64
C TYR A 136 32.91 48.48 -46.48
N GLY A 137 33.28 48.98 -45.29
CA GLY A 137 33.51 50.41 -45.05
C GLY A 137 32.26 51.25 -44.73
N CYS A 138 31.16 50.63 -44.27
CA CYS A 138 29.92 51.33 -43.90
C CYS A 138 29.41 51.02 -42.47
N GLN A 139 30.21 50.41 -41.59
CA GLN A 139 29.74 50.03 -40.25
C GLN A 139 29.89 51.18 -39.28
N GLY A 140 28.76 51.79 -38.93
CA GLY A 140 28.70 52.82 -37.91
C GLY A 140 28.94 52.24 -36.53
N TYR A 141 29.57 53.03 -35.67
CA TYR A 141 29.44 52.80 -34.24
C TYR A 141 27.99 53.05 -33.85
N LYS A 142 27.45 52.25 -32.93
CA LYS A 142 26.04 52.34 -32.53
C LYS A 142 25.87 52.63 -31.05
N ILE A 143 24.83 53.39 -30.73
CA ILE A 143 24.29 53.58 -29.38
C ILE A 143 22.79 53.37 -29.45
N THR A 144 22.25 52.55 -28.56
CA THR A 144 20.79 52.43 -28.37
C THR A 144 20.35 53.46 -27.34
N VAL A 145 19.30 54.19 -27.67
CA VAL A 145 18.62 55.14 -26.79
C VAL A 145 17.27 54.55 -26.44
N ASP A 146 17.10 54.24 -25.17
CA ASP A 146 15.87 53.74 -24.58
C ASP A 146 15.38 54.78 -23.58
N ARG A 147 14.12 55.21 -23.72
CA ARG A 147 13.44 56.22 -22.91
C ARG A 147 12.14 55.68 -22.34
N THR A 148 11.78 54.46 -22.70
CA THR A 148 10.55 53.83 -22.25
C THR A 148 10.76 53.42 -20.80
N ILE A 149 9.88 53.89 -19.91
CA ILE A 149 9.92 53.46 -18.51
C ILE A 149 9.41 52.01 -18.44
N PRO A 150 9.91 51.18 -17.50
CA PRO A 150 9.38 49.84 -17.33
C PRO A 150 7.92 49.87 -16.85
N ASP A 151 7.02 49.18 -17.54
CA ASP A 151 5.59 49.09 -17.25
C ASP A 151 5.24 47.75 -16.59
N LEU A 152 4.48 47.75 -15.49
CA LEU A 152 4.06 46.53 -14.81
C LEU A 152 2.83 45.94 -15.53
N THR A 153 3.07 44.93 -16.37
CA THR A 153 2.05 44.39 -17.27
C THR A 153 1.22 43.24 -16.66
N ALA A 154 1.77 42.48 -15.71
CA ALA A 154 1.03 41.40 -15.04
C ALA A 154 1.54 41.06 -13.64
N ALA A 155 0.67 40.45 -12.84
CA ALA A 155 1.02 39.86 -11.55
C ALA A 155 0.33 38.50 -11.38
N VAL A 156 1.07 37.50 -10.93
CA VAL A 156 0.57 36.14 -10.69
C VAL A 156 1.00 35.66 -9.31
N VAL A 157 0.04 35.25 -8.48
CA VAL A 157 0.27 34.59 -7.18
C VAL A 157 0.62 33.13 -7.42
N GLY A 158 1.65 32.62 -6.76
CA GLY A 158 2.04 31.22 -6.84
C GLY A 158 3.46 30.98 -7.36
N PRO A 159 3.85 31.53 -8.53
CA PRO A 159 5.15 31.25 -9.12
C PRO A 159 6.30 31.73 -8.25
N TRP A 160 7.39 30.97 -8.25
CA TRP A 160 8.59 31.29 -7.47
C TRP A 160 9.85 30.82 -8.22
N TRP A 161 11.00 31.38 -7.85
CA TRP A 161 12.28 31.02 -8.46
C TRP A 161 12.89 29.75 -7.85
N ASP A 162 12.85 28.63 -8.59
CA ASP A 162 13.37 27.34 -8.11
C ASP A 162 14.84 27.16 -8.47
N THR A 163 15.72 27.48 -7.52
CA THR A 163 17.17 27.36 -7.68
C THR A 163 17.65 25.94 -8.04
N THR A 164 16.83 24.90 -7.83
CA THR A 164 17.16 23.51 -8.18
C THR A 164 17.02 23.21 -9.68
N LYS A 165 16.28 24.03 -10.44
CA LYS A 165 16.18 23.90 -11.90
C LYS A 165 17.52 24.24 -12.57
N THR A 166 17.81 23.53 -13.66
CA THR A 166 19.04 23.70 -14.47
C THR A 166 18.84 24.55 -15.72
N THR A 167 17.59 24.91 -16.04
CA THR A 167 17.24 25.83 -17.13
C THR A 167 17.66 27.26 -16.81
N THR A 168 17.78 28.09 -17.85
CA THR A 168 18.09 29.52 -17.71
C THR A 168 16.99 30.24 -16.93
N ASP A 169 15.74 30.15 -17.39
CA ASP A 169 14.57 30.52 -16.61
C ASP A 169 14.27 29.38 -15.61
N LYS A 170 14.27 29.71 -14.32
CA LYS A 170 14.01 28.78 -13.22
C LYS A 170 12.67 29.00 -12.55
N THR A 171 11.77 29.74 -13.17
CA THR A 171 10.41 29.92 -12.69
C THR A 171 9.72 28.57 -12.50
N GLU A 172 9.23 28.28 -11.29
CA GLU A 172 8.34 27.16 -11.01
C GLU A 172 6.90 27.66 -10.93
N SER A 173 6.16 27.35 -11.99
CA SER A 173 4.74 27.68 -12.17
C SER A 173 3.86 26.42 -12.21
N THR A 174 4.42 25.23 -11.94
CA THR A 174 3.63 24.00 -11.84
C THR A 174 2.60 24.15 -10.73
N VAL A 175 1.31 24.04 -11.06
CA VAL A 175 0.16 24.28 -10.15
C VAL A 175 0.23 23.53 -8.81
N THR A 176 0.86 22.36 -8.76
CA THR A 176 1.02 21.56 -7.53
C THR A 176 2.21 21.99 -6.66
N LYS A 177 3.01 22.97 -7.12
CA LYS A 177 4.24 23.46 -6.46
C LYS A 177 4.25 24.98 -6.28
N THR A 178 3.21 25.68 -6.74
CA THR A 178 3.04 27.11 -6.49
C THR A 178 2.90 27.37 -4.99
N LYS A 179 3.28 28.57 -4.57
CA LYS A 179 3.29 28.99 -3.16
C LYS A 179 2.40 30.20 -2.97
N SER A 180 1.48 30.14 -2.03
CA SER A 180 0.63 31.28 -1.62
C SER A 180 1.41 32.41 -0.94
N THR A 181 2.71 32.24 -0.71
CA THR A 181 3.64 33.26 -0.21
C THR A 181 4.51 33.88 -1.31
N SER A 182 4.29 33.57 -2.58
CA SER A 182 5.12 34.05 -3.69
C SER A 182 4.30 34.70 -4.79
N LEU A 183 4.83 35.76 -5.40
CA LEU A 183 4.24 36.41 -6.56
C LEU A 183 5.31 36.65 -7.62
N LYS A 184 4.98 36.42 -8.89
CA LYS A 184 5.77 36.89 -10.04
C LYS A 184 5.09 38.13 -10.63
N LEU A 185 5.83 39.22 -10.70
CA LEU A 185 5.45 40.45 -11.38
C LEU A 185 6.16 40.51 -12.72
N GLN A 186 5.43 40.82 -13.78
CA GLN A 186 5.94 40.88 -15.14
C GLN A 186 6.01 42.34 -15.59
N PHE A 187 7.18 42.76 -16.07
CA PHE A 187 7.41 44.03 -16.72
C PHE A 187 7.52 43.83 -18.24
N ASP A 188 7.39 44.91 -19.00
CA ASP A 188 7.54 44.93 -20.46
C ASP A 188 9.00 44.94 -20.95
N GLY A 189 9.97 45.09 -20.04
CA GLY A 189 11.40 45.11 -20.34
C GLY A 189 12.29 44.66 -19.19
N ALA A 190 13.57 44.45 -19.49
CA ALA A 190 14.55 43.98 -18.51
C ALA A 190 14.92 45.06 -17.48
N LEU A 191 14.91 44.71 -16.21
CA LEU A 191 15.13 45.62 -15.10
C LEU A 191 16.60 45.70 -14.66
N ASP A 192 17.02 46.87 -14.17
CA ASP A 192 18.23 47.01 -13.37
C ASP A 192 17.99 46.43 -11.97
N THR A 193 18.52 45.23 -11.76
CA THR A 193 18.42 44.46 -10.52
C THR A 193 18.88 45.22 -9.27
N THR A 194 19.72 46.26 -9.40
CA THR A 194 20.23 47.04 -8.26
C THR A 194 19.24 48.09 -7.77
N THR A 195 18.17 48.32 -8.53
CA THR A 195 17.12 49.31 -8.23
C THR A 195 15.87 48.69 -7.65
N VAL A 196 15.81 47.35 -7.55
CA VAL A 196 14.66 46.60 -7.05
C VAL A 196 14.87 46.22 -5.59
N ASP A 197 13.96 46.64 -4.73
CA ASP A 197 13.92 46.32 -3.30
C ASP A 197 12.49 45.90 -2.88
N ALA A 198 12.39 45.15 -1.79
CA ALA A 198 11.10 44.72 -1.23
C ALA A 198 10.18 45.91 -0.91
N THR A 199 10.75 47.04 -0.49
CA THR A 199 10.01 48.27 -0.13
C THR A 199 9.41 49.00 -1.32
N ASP A 200 9.83 48.68 -2.55
CA ASP A 200 9.26 49.27 -3.76
C ASP A 200 7.86 48.73 -4.05
N PHE A 201 7.43 47.64 -3.41
CA PHE A 201 6.17 46.98 -3.70
C PHE A 201 5.25 46.87 -2.48
N THR A 202 3.95 46.98 -2.74
CA THR A 202 2.90 46.64 -1.77
C THR A 202 1.97 45.61 -2.36
N VAL A 203 1.57 44.64 -1.54
CA VAL A 203 0.62 43.59 -1.91
C VAL A 203 -0.54 43.61 -0.91
N ALA A 204 -1.76 43.78 -1.39
CA ALA A 204 -2.92 43.78 -0.51
C ALA A 204 -3.06 42.41 0.19
N GLY A 205 -3.15 42.41 1.52
CA GLY A 205 -3.31 41.18 2.30
C GLY A 205 -2.00 40.44 2.64
N GLY A 206 -0.82 40.99 2.29
CA GLY A 206 0.48 40.42 2.67
C GLY A 206 1.59 41.45 2.78
N THR A 207 2.61 41.16 3.57
CA THR A 207 3.82 42.00 3.69
C THR A 207 4.91 41.46 2.78
N VAL A 208 5.48 42.32 1.92
CA VAL A 208 6.62 41.96 1.07
C VAL A 208 7.90 41.95 1.91
N THR A 209 8.63 40.84 1.87
CA THR A 209 9.88 40.63 2.64
C THR A 209 11.11 40.53 1.75
N ALA A 210 10.92 40.18 0.48
CA ALA A 210 11.97 40.18 -0.54
C ALA A 210 11.34 40.50 -1.91
N ALA A 211 12.12 41.16 -2.76
CA ALA A 211 11.87 41.33 -4.18
C ALA A 211 13.18 41.05 -4.92
N GLU A 212 13.16 40.12 -5.88
CA GLU A 212 14.36 39.68 -6.57
C GLU A 212 14.12 39.62 -8.08
N VAL A 213 15.11 40.05 -8.86
CA VAL A 213 15.15 39.90 -10.32
C VAL A 213 16.28 38.94 -10.66
N PHE A 214 16.03 37.99 -11.55
CA PHE A 214 17.02 37.00 -11.94
C PHE A 214 17.39 37.15 -13.42
N SER A 215 18.67 36.96 -13.76
CA SER A 215 19.15 37.09 -15.13
C SER A 215 18.50 36.11 -16.13
N GLY A 216 17.87 35.04 -15.63
CA GLY A 216 17.16 34.08 -16.45
C GLY A 216 15.72 34.47 -16.81
N ASP A 217 15.20 35.53 -16.20
CA ASP A 217 13.86 36.11 -16.37
C ASP A 217 13.94 37.59 -15.93
N SER A 218 14.73 38.37 -16.67
CA SER A 218 15.20 39.70 -16.25
C SER A 218 14.14 40.80 -16.28
N ASP A 219 13.02 40.52 -16.93
CA ASP A 219 11.81 41.33 -17.03
C ASP A 219 10.77 40.96 -15.96
N ALA A 220 11.15 40.14 -14.97
CA ALA A 220 10.28 39.73 -13.88
C ALA A 220 10.85 40.00 -12.50
N VAL A 221 9.99 40.43 -11.57
CA VAL A 221 10.29 40.55 -10.15
C VAL A 221 9.57 39.44 -9.37
N PHE A 222 10.32 38.67 -8.59
CA PHE A 222 9.80 37.63 -7.70
C PHE A 222 9.68 38.17 -6.29
N LEU A 223 8.45 38.33 -5.80
CA LEU A 223 8.16 38.77 -4.45
C LEU A 223 8.00 37.58 -3.51
N THR A 224 8.53 37.71 -2.29
CA THR A 224 8.26 36.80 -1.17
C THR A 224 7.46 37.52 -0.09
N LEU A 225 6.33 36.94 0.30
CA LEU A 225 5.48 37.44 1.37
C LEU A 225 5.76 36.76 2.70
N GLU A 226 5.61 37.52 3.80
CA GLU A 226 5.73 37.00 5.17
C GLU A 226 4.67 35.95 5.50
N THR A 227 3.43 36.21 5.08
CA THR A 227 2.26 35.37 5.35
C THR A 227 1.68 34.83 4.05
N ALA A 228 1.19 33.60 4.10
CA ALA A 228 0.43 33.03 3.00
C ALA A 228 -0.81 33.87 2.73
N LEU A 229 -1.08 34.15 1.46
CA LEU A 229 -2.36 34.68 1.03
C LEU A 229 -3.45 33.62 1.19
N GLU A 230 -4.69 34.09 1.35
CA GLU A 230 -5.86 33.20 1.30
C GLU A 230 -5.89 32.44 -0.03
N PRO A 231 -6.40 31.21 -0.08
CA PRO A 231 -6.19 30.34 -1.24
C PRO A 231 -6.84 30.83 -2.54
N ASP A 232 -7.88 31.66 -2.48
CA ASP A 232 -8.54 32.29 -3.64
C ASP A 232 -8.19 33.78 -3.83
N ALA A 233 -7.11 34.23 -3.18
CA ALA A 233 -6.77 35.64 -3.11
C ALA A 233 -6.30 36.20 -4.47
N LYS A 234 -6.93 37.32 -4.86
CA LYS A 234 -6.53 38.13 -6.03
C LYS A 234 -6.07 39.51 -5.56
N PRO A 235 -4.91 39.61 -4.90
CA PRO A 235 -4.49 40.86 -4.28
C PRO A 235 -4.22 41.94 -5.31
N LYS A 236 -4.49 43.20 -4.93
CA LYS A 236 -3.92 44.35 -5.64
C LYS A 236 -2.41 44.38 -5.37
N VAL A 237 -1.61 44.54 -6.41
CA VAL A 237 -0.17 44.78 -6.32
C VAL A 237 0.10 46.20 -6.77
N SER A 238 0.97 46.94 -6.08
CA SER A 238 1.34 48.30 -6.47
C SER A 238 2.83 48.53 -6.31
N LEU A 239 3.44 49.10 -7.35
CA LEU A 239 4.75 49.73 -7.31
C LEU A 239 4.59 51.09 -6.63
N VAL A 240 5.32 51.29 -5.54
CA VAL A 240 5.29 52.49 -4.68
C VAL A 240 6.67 53.11 -4.48
N GLY A 241 7.73 52.38 -4.82
CA GLY A 241 9.10 52.87 -4.91
C GLY A 241 9.58 52.96 -6.36
N GLU A 242 10.88 53.14 -6.56
CA GLU A 242 11.47 53.46 -7.88
C GLU A 242 12.24 52.25 -8.43
N VAL A 243 11.76 51.66 -9.52
CA VAL A 243 12.48 50.62 -10.28
C VAL A 243 12.93 51.16 -11.63
N LYS A 244 14.06 50.68 -12.13
CA LYS A 244 14.62 51.10 -13.42
C LYS A 244 14.83 49.95 -14.38
N ASP A 245 14.80 50.26 -15.66
CA ASP A 245 15.33 49.37 -16.70
C ASP A 245 16.87 49.42 -16.77
N SER A 246 17.44 48.68 -17.70
CA SER A 246 18.89 48.66 -17.95
C SER A 246 19.45 49.96 -18.54
N ALA A 247 18.60 50.84 -19.10
CA ALA A 247 18.97 52.15 -19.63
C ALA A 247 18.91 53.27 -18.57
N GLY A 248 18.33 52.97 -17.40
CA GLY A 248 18.17 53.88 -16.27
C GLY A 248 16.86 54.66 -16.26
N ASN A 249 15.89 54.32 -17.12
CA ASN A 249 14.56 54.93 -17.09
C ASN A 249 13.78 54.41 -15.88
N ALA A 250 13.13 55.30 -15.14
CA ALA A 250 12.57 55.00 -13.83
C ALA A 250 11.04 55.00 -13.84
N ALA A 251 10.44 53.92 -13.35
CA ALA A 251 9.03 53.86 -12.98
C ALA A 251 8.89 53.96 -11.46
N SER A 252 8.03 54.86 -10.99
CA SER A 252 7.84 55.12 -9.55
C SER A 252 6.42 54.85 -9.04
N ALA A 253 5.51 54.49 -9.94
CA ALA A 253 4.12 54.22 -9.61
C ALA A 253 3.47 53.38 -10.70
N ASP A 254 2.90 52.25 -10.30
CA ASP A 254 2.08 51.39 -11.17
C ASP A 254 1.24 50.43 -10.31
N SER A 255 0.23 49.78 -10.86
CA SER A 255 -0.51 48.76 -10.14
C SER A 255 -1.27 47.75 -11.02
N ILE A 256 -1.24 46.49 -10.58
CA ILE A 256 -2.18 45.47 -11.01
C ILE A 256 -3.33 45.40 -10.01
N THR A 257 -4.54 45.66 -10.49
CA THR A 257 -5.74 45.76 -9.63
C THR A 257 -6.10 44.43 -8.97
N ALA A 258 -5.88 43.31 -9.67
CA ALA A 258 -6.14 41.97 -9.18
C ALA A 258 -5.13 41.01 -9.82
N ALA A 259 -4.17 40.51 -9.03
CA ALA A 259 -3.24 39.49 -9.48
C ALA A 259 -4.01 38.21 -9.87
N THR A 260 -3.46 37.48 -10.84
CA THR A 260 -3.98 36.17 -11.24
C THR A 260 -3.63 35.16 -10.16
N ASP A 261 -4.62 34.35 -9.78
CA ASP A 261 -4.41 33.24 -8.87
C ASP A 261 -3.99 31.99 -9.66
N SER A 262 -2.90 31.34 -9.22
CA SER A 262 -2.42 30.07 -9.78
C SER A 262 -2.12 29.02 -8.70
N VAL A 263 -2.60 29.24 -7.47
CA VAL A 263 -2.43 28.31 -6.35
C VAL A 263 -3.57 27.30 -6.36
N ALA A 264 -3.27 26.01 -6.44
CA ALA A 264 -4.30 24.99 -6.51
C ALA A 264 -5.10 24.84 -5.21
N PRO A 265 -6.38 24.43 -5.29
CA PRO A 265 -7.17 24.12 -4.11
C PRO A 265 -6.51 23.01 -3.29
N ALA A 266 -6.36 23.24 -1.99
CA ALA A 266 -5.95 22.19 -1.07
C ALA A 266 -7.18 21.39 -0.65
N LEU A 267 -7.15 20.09 -0.96
CA LEU A 267 -8.28 19.19 -0.74
C LEU A 267 -8.01 18.26 0.45
N THR A 268 -9.03 18.08 1.29
CA THR A 268 -9.04 17.06 2.35
C THR A 268 -10.15 16.05 2.03
N LEU A 269 -9.77 14.79 1.92
CA LEU A 269 -10.64 13.67 1.57
C LEU A 269 -10.76 12.70 2.75
N SER A 270 -11.97 12.25 3.03
CA SER A 270 -12.24 11.25 4.06
C SER A 270 -13.34 10.28 3.65
N VAL A 271 -13.27 9.06 4.17
CA VAL A 271 -14.29 8.03 3.99
C VAL A 271 -14.73 7.51 5.36
N SER A 272 -16.03 7.35 5.53
CA SER A 272 -16.66 6.76 6.70
C SER A 272 -17.79 5.82 6.28
N THR A 273 -18.17 4.90 7.16
CA THR A 273 -19.28 3.98 6.92
C THR A 273 -20.22 3.96 8.11
N THR A 274 -21.45 3.50 7.89
CA THR A 274 -22.43 3.34 8.97
C THR A 274 -22.12 2.16 9.89
N ALA A 275 -21.44 1.13 9.38
CA ALA A 275 -21.08 -0.06 10.15
C ALA A 275 -19.94 0.23 11.15
N THR A 276 -18.99 1.09 10.76
CA THR A 276 -17.88 1.54 11.62
C THR A 276 -17.83 3.07 11.69
N PRO A 277 -18.80 3.73 12.37
CA PRO A 277 -18.92 5.19 12.38
C PRO A 277 -17.72 5.89 13.05
N ASP A 278 -17.04 5.21 13.96
CA ASP A 278 -15.84 5.72 14.65
C ASP A 278 -14.54 5.46 13.85
N SER A 279 -14.62 4.69 12.75
CA SER A 279 -13.52 4.45 11.82
C SER A 279 -13.68 5.39 10.62
N THR A 280 -12.90 6.47 10.60
CA THR A 280 -12.83 7.36 9.44
C THR A 280 -11.44 7.26 8.82
N SER A 281 -11.38 6.92 7.54
CA SER A 281 -10.13 6.96 6.77
C SER A 281 -9.92 8.38 6.25
N THR A 282 -8.88 9.08 6.69
CA THR A 282 -8.43 10.38 6.17
C THR A 282 -7.04 10.27 5.52
N GLY A 283 -6.55 9.05 5.32
CA GLY A 283 -5.14 8.77 4.99
C GLY A 283 -4.54 7.69 5.88
N GLY A 284 -3.67 6.83 5.32
CA GLY A 284 -2.93 5.81 6.08
C GLY A 284 -3.59 4.43 6.09
N SER A 285 -3.40 3.65 7.15
CA SER A 285 -3.82 2.23 7.22
C SER A 285 -5.20 1.98 7.84
N THR A 286 -5.96 3.01 8.21
CA THR A 286 -7.32 2.84 8.76
C THR A 286 -8.29 2.43 7.66
N ARG A 287 -9.13 1.43 7.93
CA ARG A 287 -10.07 0.87 6.95
C ARG A 287 -11.47 0.79 7.57
N PRO A 288 -12.38 1.72 7.23
CA PRO A 288 -13.79 1.56 7.53
C PRO A 288 -14.35 0.40 6.70
N VAL A 289 -15.30 -0.36 7.23
CA VAL A 289 -15.97 -1.46 6.49
C VAL A 289 -17.45 -1.17 6.31
N THR A 290 -18.05 -1.64 5.23
CA THR A 290 -19.49 -1.55 4.97
C THR A 290 -19.97 -2.78 4.19
N ASN A 291 -21.27 -3.05 4.26
CA ASN A 291 -21.93 -4.05 3.41
C ASN A 291 -22.88 -3.46 2.36
N ASP A 292 -22.94 -2.14 2.28
CA ASP A 292 -23.79 -1.42 1.34
C ASP A 292 -22.99 -0.26 0.76
N LYS A 293 -23.02 0.88 1.46
CA LYS A 293 -22.49 2.13 0.96
C LYS A 293 -21.47 2.74 1.89
N ALA A 294 -20.50 3.44 1.30
CA ALA A 294 -19.57 4.29 2.03
C ALA A 294 -19.88 5.77 1.77
N THR A 295 -19.76 6.59 2.81
CA THR A 295 -19.88 8.05 2.70
C THR A 295 -18.49 8.61 2.46
N VAL A 296 -18.31 9.25 1.31
CA VAL A 296 -17.11 10.01 0.96
C VAL A 296 -17.39 11.48 1.24
N ALA A 297 -16.47 12.14 1.95
CA ALA A 297 -16.51 13.58 2.18
C ALA A 297 -15.24 14.23 1.63
N LEU A 298 -15.42 15.32 0.90
CA LEU A 298 -14.36 16.12 0.32
C LEU A 298 -14.56 17.56 0.76
N THR A 299 -13.51 18.17 1.27
CA THR A 299 -13.49 19.60 1.63
C THR A 299 -12.34 20.29 0.91
N SER A 300 -12.55 21.54 0.54
CA SER A 300 -11.57 22.41 -0.10
C SER A 300 -11.37 23.66 0.76
N ASN A 301 -10.14 24.16 0.80
CA ASN A 301 -9.81 25.44 1.45
C ASN A 301 -10.29 26.66 0.65
N GLU A 302 -10.77 26.47 -0.58
CA GLU A 302 -11.38 27.50 -1.42
C GLU A 302 -12.54 26.96 -2.27
N LYS A 303 -13.22 27.86 -2.99
CA LYS A 303 -14.32 27.49 -3.87
C LYS A 303 -13.80 26.73 -5.10
N GLY A 304 -14.35 25.54 -5.34
CA GLY A 304 -14.03 24.72 -6.50
C GLY A 304 -15.19 24.42 -7.43
N THR A 305 -14.84 23.93 -8.63
CA THR A 305 -15.73 23.39 -9.66
C THR A 305 -15.15 22.08 -10.23
N ASP A 306 -15.84 21.44 -11.17
CA ASP A 306 -15.39 20.22 -11.88
C ASP A 306 -14.90 19.11 -10.93
N ILE A 307 -15.67 18.87 -9.87
CA ILE A 307 -15.33 17.88 -8.86
C ILE A 307 -15.40 16.48 -9.46
N THR A 308 -14.33 15.73 -9.23
CA THR A 308 -14.25 14.32 -9.55
C THR A 308 -13.97 13.56 -8.27
N ILE A 309 -14.80 12.55 -7.99
CA ILE A 309 -14.56 11.57 -6.94
C ILE A 309 -14.59 10.21 -7.63
N SER A 310 -13.46 9.52 -7.61
CA SER A 310 -13.31 8.20 -8.19
C SER A 310 -13.11 7.18 -7.09
N VAL A 311 -13.89 6.10 -7.17
CA VAL A 311 -13.74 4.91 -6.31
C VAL A 311 -13.29 3.75 -7.18
N VAL A 312 -12.24 3.05 -6.75
CA VAL A 312 -11.69 1.92 -7.52
C VAL A 312 -11.26 0.81 -6.59
N ARG A 313 -11.59 -0.43 -6.96
CA ARG A 313 -11.09 -1.61 -6.24
C ARG A 313 -9.58 -1.76 -6.45
N PHE A 314 -8.86 -2.20 -5.42
CA PHE A 314 -7.51 -2.71 -5.59
C PHE A 314 -7.53 -4.05 -6.34
N GLY A 315 -6.45 -4.33 -7.07
CA GLY A 315 -6.26 -5.54 -7.86
C GLY A 315 -4.99 -6.29 -7.44
N SER A 316 -4.43 -7.06 -8.38
CA SER A 316 -3.23 -7.87 -8.15
C SER A 316 -2.02 -7.03 -7.73
N TRP A 317 -1.04 -7.68 -7.11
CA TRP A 317 0.22 -7.05 -6.77
C TRP A 317 1.17 -6.94 -7.96
N ASP A 318 2.05 -5.95 -7.93
CA ASP A 318 3.05 -5.68 -8.97
C ASP A 318 4.20 -6.71 -9.02
N GLY A 319 4.15 -7.74 -8.18
CA GLY A 319 5.15 -8.80 -8.09
C GLY A 319 6.37 -8.46 -7.23
N THR A 320 6.41 -7.29 -6.55
CA THR A 320 7.57 -6.87 -5.74
C THR A 320 7.28 -6.73 -4.25
N THR A 321 6.14 -6.16 -3.84
CA THR A 321 5.80 -5.95 -2.41
C THR A 321 4.29 -6.02 -2.15
N ALA A 322 3.92 -6.71 -1.06
CA ALA A 322 2.55 -6.88 -0.60
C ALA A 322 1.77 -5.57 -0.33
N THR A 323 2.48 -4.48 -0.09
CA THR A 323 1.85 -3.20 0.24
C THR A 323 1.43 -2.42 -0.99
N LYS A 324 1.75 -2.86 -2.23
CA LYS A 324 1.54 -2.09 -3.46
C LYS A 324 0.63 -2.78 -4.49
N PRO A 325 -0.66 -3.01 -4.20
CA PRO A 325 -1.62 -3.44 -5.21
C PRO A 325 -1.75 -2.45 -6.37
N THR A 326 -1.92 -2.98 -7.57
CA THR A 326 -2.34 -2.19 -8.73
C THR A 326 -3.80 -1.78 -8.56
N ILE A 327 -4.19 -0.72 -9.25
CA ILE A 327 -5.60 -0.41 -9.43
C ILE A 327 -6.21 -1.50 -10.30
N TYR A 328 -7.35 -2.09 -9.90
CA TYR A 328 -7.99 -3.15 -10.66
C TYR A 328 -8.37 -2.64 -12.06
N SER A 329 -7.82 -3.27 -13.10
CA SER A 329 -8.12 -2.95 -14.49
C SER A 329 -8.69 -4.18 -15.20
N VAL A 330 -9.89 -4.07 -15.75
CA VAL A 330 -10.40 -5.09 -16.67
C VAL A 330 -9.91 -4.70 -18.06
N ASN A 331 -9.16 -5.57 -18.73
CA ASN A 331 -8.63 -5.32 -20.08
C ASN A 331 -7.83 -4.01 -20.23
N ASN A 332 -6.92 -3.70 -19.29
CA ASN A 332 -6.12 -2.45 -19.28
C ASN A 332 -6.93 -1.14 -19.15
N ALA A 333 -8.21 -1.18 -18.77
CA ALA A 333 -8.98 -0.01 -18.37
C ALA A 333 -9.27 -0.07 -16.88
N SER A 334 -8.84 0.93 -16.10
CA SER A 334 -9.36 1.13 -14.74
C SER A 334 -10.86 1.40 -14.86
N THR A 335 -11.70 0.55 -14.29
CA THR A 335 -13.13 0.84 -14.16
C THR A 335 -13.30 1.75 -12.95
N GLU A 336 -12.92 3.01 -13.13
CA GLU A 336 -13.20 4.07 -12.18
C GLU A 336 -14.69 4.37 -12.18
N THR A 337 -15.33 4.18 -11.03
CA THR A 337 -16.70 4.64 -10.84
C THR A 337 -16.65 6.08 -10.38
N SER A 338 -17.09 6.99 -11.25
CA SER A 338 -17.36 8.38 -10.86
C SER A 338 -18.62 8.44 -10.01
N VAL A 339 -18.55 9.15 -8.89
CA VAL A 339 -19.68 9.27 -7.96
C VAL A 339 -20.38 10.63 -8.11
N SER A 340 -21.70 10.66 -7.99
CA SER A 340 -22.47 11.89 -7.92
C SER A 340 -22.27 12.57 -6.56
N TYR A 341 -21.95 13.87 -6.56
CA TYR A 341 -21.72 14.66 -5.36
C TYR A 341 -22.88 15.62 -5.05
N THR A 342 -23.06 15.94 -3.77
CA THR A 342 -23.97 16.98 -3.27
C THR A 342 -23.20 17.90 -2.33
N GLY A 343 -23.50 19.19 -2.31
CA GLY A 343 -22.86 20.14 -1.40
C GLY A 343 -22.71 21.55 -1.97
N GLY A 344 -21.96 22.38 -1.24
CA GLY A 344 -21.60 23.74 -1.63
C GLY A 344 -20.22 23.78 -2.30
N PRO A 345 -19.72 24.96 -2.69
CA PRO A 345 -18.49 25.10 -3.47
C PRO A 345 -17.20 24.76 -2.70
N THR A 346 -17.26 24.48 -1.38
CA THR A 346 -16.09 24.14 -0.55
C THR A 346 -16.24 22.80 0.17
N VAL A 347 -17.43 22.18 0.13
CA VAL A 347 -17.74 20.95 0.85
C VAL A 347 -18.66 20.11 -0.02
N TRP A 348 -18.21 18.90 -0.33
CA TRP A 348 -18.96 17.92 -1.09
C TRP A 348 -19.02 16.60 -0.36
N SER A 349 -20.12 15.90 -0.56
CA SER A 349 -20.28 14.53 -0.10
C SER A 349 -20.85 13.68 -1.22
N ALA A 350 -20.43 12.41 -1.25
CA ALA A 350 -20.84 11.43 -2.23
C ALA A 350 -21.02 10.08 -1.56
N THR A 351 -21.89 9.26 -2.14
CA THR A 351 -22.14 7.89 -1.65
C THR A 351 -21.58 6.89 -2.64
N ALA A 352 -20.55 6.17 -2.22
CA ALA A 352 -19.97 5.09 -3.01
C ALA A 352 -20.85 3.84 -2.90
N ASP A 353 -21.42 3.42 -4.02
CA ASP A 353 -22.27 2.23 -4.16
C ASP A 353 -21.51 1.24 -5.06
N MET A 354 -20.77 0.34 -4.42
CA MET A 354 -19.86 -0.59 -5.09
C MET A 354 -20.42 -2.01 -5.04
N THR A 355 -20.04 -2.85 -5.99
CA THR A 355 -20.46 -4.25 -6.03
C THR A 355 -19.28 -5.18 -5.82
N GLY A 356 -19.47 -6.23 -5.02
CA GLY A 356 -18.52 -7.32 -4.78
C GLY A 356 -17.43 -6.98 -3.75
N ASP A 357 -17.09 -7.99 -2.97
CA ASP A 357 -16.19 -7.84 -1.81
C ASP A 357 -14.80 -7.36 -2.23
N GLY A 358 -14.19 -6.53 -1.40
CA GLY A 358 -12.84 -6.05 -1.64
C GLY A 358 -12.45 -4.78 -0.90
N LEU A 359 -11.18 -4.42 -1.10
CA LEU A 359 -10.59 -3.17 -0.65
C LEU A 359 -10.68 -2.12 -1.75
N TYR A 360 -11.19 -0.93 -1.43
CA TYR A 360 -11.46 0.15 -2.38
C TYR A 360 -10.66 1.40 -2.06
N ASN A 361 -9.97 1.93 -3.06
CA ASN A 361 -9.31 3.22 -3.05
C ASN A 361 -10.29 4.35 -3.40
N VAL A 362 -10.12 5.50 -2.75
CA VAL A 362 -10.84 6.73 -3.08
C VAL A 362 -9.85 7.84 -3.38
N ARG A 363 -10.05 8.51 -4.52
CA ARG A 363 -9.32 9.71 -4.89
C ARG A 363 -10.28 10.79 -5.37
N ALA A 364 -9.86 12.03 -5.22
CA ALA A 364 -10.64 13.16 -5.67
C ALA A 364 -9.76 14.23 -6.31
N ALA A 365 -10.34 14.98 -7.23
CA ALA A 365 -9.77 16.22 -7.73
C ALA A 365 -10.87 17.27 -7.89
N ALA A 366 -10.47 18.52 -7.71
CA ALA A 366 -11.32 19.69 -7.86
C ALA A 366 -10.55 20.76 -8.61
N ARG A 367 -11.25 21.51 -9.45
CA ARG A 367 -10.70 22.69 -10.11
C ARG A 367 -10.97 23.92 -9.25
N ASP A 368 -10.03 24.84 -9.20
CA ASP A 368 -10.28 26.21 -8.75
C ASP A 368 -11.42 26.84 -9.58
N LEU A 369 -12.38 27.48 -8.92
CA LEU A 369 -13.55 28.08 -9.57
C LEU A 369 -13.17 29.17 -10.59
N ASN A 370 -12.03 29.84 -10.41
CA ASN A 370 -11.61 31.00 -11.18
C ASN A 370 -10.56 30.67 -12.26
N SER A 371 -10.20 29.41 -12.44
CA SER A 371 -9.14 28.98 -13.36
C SER A 371 -9.59 27.81 -14.22
N THR A 372 -9.07 27.68 -15.43
CA THR A 372 -9.35 26.57 -16.36
C THR A 372 -8.27 25.48 -16.36
N SER A 373 -7.23 25.62 -15.55
CA SER A 373 -6.09 24.68 -15.52
C SER A 373 -5.54 24.37 -14.13
N ASN A 374 -6.02 25.08 -13.11
CA ASN A 374 -5.56 24.93 -11.72
C ASN A 374 -6.40 23.90 -10.97
N TYR A 375 -5.78 22.78 -10.55
CA TYR A 375 -6.47 21.65 -9.92
C TYR A 375 -5.80 21.20 -8.63
N GLY A 376 -6.63 20.99 -7.61
CA GLY A 376 -6.30 20.29 -6.39
C GLY A 376 -6.58 18.80 -6.52
N ALA A 377 -5.80 17.97 -5.82
CA ALA A 377 -6.03 16.54 -5.70
C ALA A 377 -5.93 16.08 -4.25
N ALA A 378 -6.73 15.08 -3.87
CA ALA A 378 -6.66 14.38 -2.60
C ALA A 378 -6.80 12.87 -2.80
N GLY A 379 -6.25 12.10 -1.86
CA GLY A 379 -6.05 10.67 -2.07
C GLY A 379 -4.82 10.42 -2.95
N THR A 380 -4.76 9.24 -3.56
CA THR A 380 -3.63 8.85 -4.40
C THR A 380 -3.78 9.42 -5.81
N THR A 381 -2.77 10.13 -6.30
CA THR A 381 -2.70 10.59 -7.70
C THR A 381 -2.12 9.52 -8.64
N SER A 382 -1.57 8.43 -8.10
CA SER A 382 -1.03 7.33 -8.89
C SER A 382 -2.13 6.55 -9.59
N THR A 383 -1.93 6.31 -10.88
CA THR A 383 -2.70 5.36 -11.68
C THR A 383 -2.02 3.98 -11.78
N ALA A 384 -0.78 3.86 -11.29
CA ALA A 384 -0.03 2.61 -11.12
C ALA A 384 -0.03 2.17 -9.65
N GLY A 385 0.58 1.01 -9.35
CA GLY A 385 0.66 0.39 -8.01
C GLY A 385 0.67 1.37 -6.83
N VAL A 386 -0.27 1.21 -5.91
CA VAL A 386 -0.55 2.14 -4.80
C VAL A 386 -0.11 1.52 -3.50
N ASP A 387 0.74 2.21 -2.75
CA ASP A 387 1.15 1.76 -1.42
C ASP A 387 0.04 1.97 -0.39
N ILE A 388 -0.70 0.92 -0.03
CA ILE A 388 -1.84 0.98 0.91
C ILE A 388 -1.43 1.35 2.35
N THR A 389 -0.14 1.54 2.62
CA THR A 389 0.35 2.04 3.91
C THR A 389 0.64 3.54 3.89
N ALA A 390 0.64 4.18 2.71
CA ALA A 390 0.96 5.60 2.60
C ALA A 390 -0.16 6.48 3.18
N ALA A 391 0.24 7.55 3.87
CA ALA A 391 -0.68 8.52 4.48
C ALA A 391 -1.58 9.22 3.45
N THR A 392 -1.24 9.19 2.17
CA THR A 392 -2.05 9.77 1.08
C THR A 392 -3.15 8.83 0.59
N VAL A 393 -3.19 7.56 1.01
CA VAL A 393 -4.21 6.61 0.55
C VAL A 393 -5.44 6.69 1.44
N VAL A 394 -6.60 6.89 0.81
CA VAL A 394 -7.89 6.87 1.48
C VAL A 394 -8.63 5.64 0.96
N MET A 395 -9.03 4.75 1.86
CA MET A 395 -9.64 3.47 1.47
C MET A 395 -10.75 3.03 2.40
N PHE A 396 -11.53 2.05 1.97
CA PHE A 396 -12.51 1.33 2.77
C PHE A 396 -12.66 -0.11 2.26
N GLU A 397 -13.25 -0.97 3.09
CA GLU A 397 -13.55 -2.37 2.79
C GLU A 397 -15.05 -2.53 2.50
N LEU A 398 -15.38 -3.29 1.46
CA LEU A 398 -16.73 -3.77 1.19
C LEU A 398 -16.74 -5.27 1.46
N ASP A 399 -17.61 -5.67 2.37
CA ASP A 399 -17.86 -7.06 2.74
C ASP A 399 -19.38 -7.27 2.69
N THR A 400 -19.84 -8.11 1.78
CA THR A 400 -21.26 -8.32 1.48
C THR A 400 -21.83 -9.61 2.07
N GLY A 401 -21.06 -10.41 2.81
CA GLY A 401 -21.62 -11.60 3.42
C GLY A 401 -20.67 -12.45 4.25
N ILE A 402 -21.30 -13.17 5.19
CA ILE A 402 -20.63 -14.13 6.07
C ILE A 402 -20.66 -15.53 5.43
N PRO A 403 -19.53 -16.23 5.30
CA PRO A 403 -19.49 -17.60 4.82
C PRO A 403 -20.27 -18.57 5.70
N ALA A 404 -20.73 -19.68 5.11
CA ALA A 404 -21.46 -20.70 5.87
C ALA A 404 -20.54 -21.35 6.93
N PRO A 405 -20.95 -21.41 8.20
CA PRO A 405 -20.11 -22.01 9.23
C PRO A 405 -20.02 -23.53 9.05
N THR A 406 -18.87 -24.08 9.43
CA THR A 406 -18.72 -25.51 9.66
C THR A 406 -19.18 -25.85 11.08
N ILE A 407 -20.06 -26.83 11.23
CA ILE A 407 -20.60 -27.24 12.53
C ILE A 407 -20.25 -28.70 12.82
N LEU A 408 -19.66 -28.94 13.99
CA LEU A 408 -19.36 -30.28 14.52
C LEU A 408 -20.17 -30.54 15.80
N PRO A 409 -20.66 -31.78 16.04
CA PRO A 409 -20.58 -32.94 15.15
C PRO A 409 -21.30 -32.72 13.80
N SER A 410 -20.77 -33.31 12.73
CA SER A 410 -21.34 -33.13 11.39
C SER A 410 -22.60 -33.98 11.19
N THR A 411 -23.44 -33.60 10.23
CA THR A 411 -24.65 -34.37 9.89
C THR A 411 -24.35 -35.80 9.44
N ALA A 412 -23.25 -35.99 8.71
CA ALA A 412 -22.86 -37.30 8.21
C ALA A 412 -22.27 -38.21 9.30
N ALA A 413 -21.46 -37.65 10.21
CA ALA A 413 -20.75 -38.43 11.22
C ALA A 413 -21.59 -38.67 12.49
N GLY A 414 -22.38 -37.68 12.92
CA GLY A 414 -23.04 -37.72 14.22
C GLY A 414 -22.05 -37.86 15.38
N THR A 415 -22.51 -38.42 16.49
CA THR A 415 -21.69 -38.77 17.66
C THR A 415 -22.35 -39.90 18.46
N ASP A 416 -21.56 -40.65 19.23
CA ASP A 416 -22.03 -41.57 20.27
C ASP A 416 -21.75 -41.03 21.69
N ASP A 417 -21.07 -39.87 21.78
CA ASP A 417 -20.77 -39.17 23.02
C ASP A 417 -21.84 -38.11 23.33
N PRO A 418 -22.67 -38.32 24.37
CA PRO A 418 -23.69 -37.35 24.79
C PRO A 418 -23.08 -36.08 25.39
N ASN A 419 -21.78 -36.06 25.67
CA ASN A 419 -21.05 -34.93 26.22
C ASN A 419 -20.10 -34.31 25.17
N THR A 420 -20.36 -34.50 23.87
CA THR A 420 -19.50 -33.96 22.81
C THR A 420 -19.37 -32.43 22.85
N ILE A 421 -18.31 -31.89 22.24
CA ILE A 421 -18.18 -30.45 22.01
C ILE A 421 -18.92 -30.10 20.72
N ILE A 422 -19.88 -29.18 20.83
CA ILE A 422 -20.49 -28.54 19.68
C ILE A 422 -19.59 -27.37 19.26
N SER A 423 -19.09 -27.41 18.04
CA SER A 423 -18.22 -26.37 17.46
C SER A 423 -18.96 -25.70 16.32
N VAL A 424 -19.03 -24.37 16.32
CA VAL A 424 -19.48 -23.55 15.19
C VAL A 424 -18.29 -22.72 14.74
N ASN A 425 -17.86 -22.87 13.50
CA ASN A 425 -16.59 -22.34 13.03
C ASN A 425 -16.75 -21.63 11.68
N PHE A 426 -16.49 -20.31 11.69
CA PHE A 426 -16.54 -19.44 10.53
C PHE A 426 -15.14 -19.25 9.93
N ALA A 427 -14.38 -20.33 9.72
CA ALA A 427 -12.96 -20.24 9.34
C ALA A 427 -12.67 -19.59 7.97
N ASP A 428 -13.70 -19.41 7.16
CA ASP A 428 -13.60 -18.70 5.88
C ASP A 428 -13.97 -17.21 6.00
N GLU A 429 -14.51 -16.77 7.15
CA GLU A 429 -14.68 -15.36 7.47
C GLU A 429 -13.31 -14.67 7.51
N GLY A 430 -13.17 -13.53 6.84
CA GLY A 430 -11.90 -12.85 6.63
C GLY A 430 -11.08 -13.50 5.52
N LYS A 431 -11.72 -14.16 4.55
CA LYS A 431 -11.06 -14.70 3.34
C LYS A 431 -11.87 -14.44 2.07
N GLU A 432 -12.89 -13.61 2.17
CA GLU A 432 -13.78 -13.21 1.08
C GLU A 432 -12.99 -12.54 -0.05
N TYR A 433 -11.92 -11.83 0.31
CA TYR A 433 -10.98 -11.26 -0.62
C TYR A 433 -9.57 -11.18 -0.04
N GLY A 434 -8.61 -11.27 -0.94
CA GLY A 434 -7.22 -11.22 -0.60
C GLY A 434 -6.40 -11.65 -1.78
N LEU A 435 -5.29 -12.33 -1.51
CA LEU A 435 -4.34 -12.66 -2.56
C LEU A 435 -3.91 -14.10 -2.47
N THR A 436 -3.78 -14.70 -3.65
CA THR A 436 -3.16 -16.01 -3.80
C THR A 436 -1.68 -15.97 -3.42
N SER A 437 -1.10 -17.15 -3.23
CA SER A 437 0.35 -17.32 -3.02
C SER A 437 1.23 -16.70 -4.13
N ALA A 438 0.65 -16.45 -5.31
CA ALA A 438 1.31 -15.80 -6.44
C ALA A 438 1.13 -14.26 -6.46
N GLY A 439 0.47 -13.67 -5.45
CA GLY A 439 0.18 -12.23 -5.38
C GLY A 439 -0.96 -11.77 -6.31
N VAL A 440 -1.77 -12.69 -6.81
CA VAL A 440 -2.93 -12.39 -7.67
C VAL A 440 -4.15 -12.16 -6.79
N TRP A 441 -4.93 -11.10 -7.09
CA TRP A 441 -6.18 -10.82 -6.40
C TRP A 441 -7.15 -12.00 -6.53
N SER A 442 -7.79 -12.38 -5.43
CA SER A 442 -8.81 -13.41 -5.43
C SER A 442 -9.98 -13.02 -4.54
N ASN A 443 -11.18 -13.40 -4.99
CA ASN A 443 -12.42 -13.38 -4.22
C ASN A 443 -12.89 -14.82 -3.90
N ASP A 444 -12.00 -15.80 -4.01
CA ASP A 444 -12.25 -17.19 -3.65
C ASP A 444 -11.43 -17.54 -2.41
N ALA A 445 -12.12 -17.67 -1.27
CA ALA A 445 -11.55 -17.98 0.04
C ALA A 445 -10.62 -19.21 0.02
N SER A 446 -10.86 -20.19 -0.85
CA SER A 446 -10.01 -21.39 -0.96
C SER A 446 -8.63 -21.11 -1.55
N THR A 447 -8.45 -19.98 -2.23
CA THR A 447 -7.22 -19.58 -2.90
C THR A 447 -6.49 -18.43 -2.21
N VAL A 448 -7.16 -17.74 -1.27
CA VAL A 448 -6.57 -16.63 -0.50
C VAL A 448 -5.51 -17.20 0.45
N SER A 449 -4.26 -16.75 0.26
CA SER A 449 -3.12 -17.04 1.12
C SER A 449 -2.67 -15.83 1.94
N THR A 450 -2.88 -14.62 1.43
CA THR A 450 -2.73 -13.38 2.20
C THR A 450 -4.09 -12.72 2.29
N ASP A 451 -4.63 -12.71 3.49
CA ASP A 451 -5.87 -12.03 3.84
C ASP A 451 -5.68 -10.51 3.79
N LEU A 452 -6.62 -9.81 3.14
CA LEU A 452 -6.67 -8.35 3.09
C LEU A 452 -7.92 -7.79 3.79
N ASP A 453 -8.84 -8.63 4.24
CA ASP A 453 -9.97 -8.26 5.05
C ASP A 453 -9.50 -8.04 6.49
N THR A 454 -9.73 -6.85 7.05
CA THR A 454 -9.31 -6.53 8.42
C THR A 454 -10.43 -6.72 9.45
N HIS A 455 -11.59 -7.21 9.01
CA HIS A 455 -12.84 -7.30 9.74
C HIS A 455 -13.42 -8.72 9.80
N GLY A 456 -12.61 -9.76 9.59
CA GLY A 456 -12.98 -11.18 9.57
C GLY A 456 -13.41 -11.81 10.91
N THR A 457 -14.25 -11.12 11.69
CA THR A 457 -14.77 -11.63 12.96
C THR A 457 -16.29 -11.58 13.00
N VAL A 458 -16.90 -12.55 13.68
CA VAL A 458 -18.35 -12.61 13.84
C VAL A 458 -18.77 -12.47 15.30
N THR A 459 -20.02 -12.05 15.48
CA THR A 459 -20.76 -12.06 16.73
C THR A 459 -21.96 -12.97 16.57
N LEU A 460 -22.13 -13.92 17.50
CA LEU A 460 -23.33 -14.75 17.53
C LEU A 460 -24.53 -13.90 17.99
N GLU A 461 -25.57 -13.83 17.16
CA GLU A 461 -26.85 -13.25 17.57
C GLU A 461 -27.69 -14.30 18.28
N HIS A 462 -27.78 -15.51 17.71
CA HIS A 462 -28.51 -16.62 18.30
C HIS A 462 -27.92 -17.97 17.90
N ILE A 463 -27.81 -18.90 18.85
CA ILE A 463 -27.68 -20.34 18.59
C ILE A 463 -28.82 -21.05 19.28
N LYS A 464 -29.67 -21.73 18.51
CA LYS A 464 -30.79 -22.49 19.04
C LYS A 464 -30.56 -23.99 18.89
N HIS A 465 -30.78 -24.72 19.98
CA HIS A 465 -30.73 -26.17 20.01
C HIS A 465 -32.13 -26.76 20.13
N THR A 466 -32.45 -27.67 19.21
CA THR A 466 -33.66 -28.48 19.29
C THR A 466 -33.25 -29.94 19.54
N PRO A 467 -33.50 -30.49 20.74
CA PRO A 467 -33.28 -31.90 21.04
C PRO A 467 -34.37 -32.79 20.42
N PRO A 468 -34.23 -34.13 20.50
CA PRO A 468 -35.22 -35.08 19.98
C PRO A 468 -36.64 -34.89 20.52
N SER A 469 -36.81 -34.29 21.71
CA SER A 469 -38.12 -33.96 22.27
C SER A 469 -38.84 -32.81 21.55
N GLY A 470 -38.15 -32.10 20.65
CA GLY A 470 -38.70 -31.02 19.82
C GLY A 470 -38.75 -29.63 20.48
N VAL A 471 -38.38 -29.50 21.75
CA VAL A 471 -38.41 -28.21 22.46
C VAL A 471 -37.16 -27.40 22.16
N GLN A 472 -37.28 -26.40 21.29
CA GLN A 472 -36.16 -25.52 20.94
C GLN A 472 -35.79 -24.59 22.11
N THR A 473 -34.49 -24.46 22.37
CA THR A 473 -33.91 -23.59 23.41
C THR A 473 -32.81 -22.72 22.82
N ASP A 474 -32.62 -21.51 23.36
CA ASP A 474 -31.50 -20.64 23.00
C ASP A 474 -30.30 -20.97 23.91
N ILE A 475 -29.17 -21.34 23.31
CA ILE A 475 -27.94 -21.72 23.99
C ILE A 475 -26.77 -20.80 23.64
N THR A 476 -27.04 -19.61 23.10
CA THR A 476 -26.01 -18.67 22.63
C THR A 476 -24.98 -18.34 23.71
N THR A 477 -25.43 -18.09 24.94
CA THR A 477 -24.57 -17.73 26.07
C THR A 477 -23.73 -18.89 26.62
N ALA A 478 -24.02 -20.12 26.18
CA ALA A 478 -23.24 -21.29 26.56
C ALA A 478 -22.00 -21.49 25.67
N PHE A 479 -21.92 -20.79 24.54
CA PHE A 479 -20.75 -20.81 23.66
C PHE A 479 -19.66 -19.86 24.16
N SER A 480 -18.41 -20.30 24.06
CA SER A 480 -17.22 -19.49 24.32
C SER A 480 -16.36 -19.41 23.06
N THR A 481 -15.62 -18.32 22.90
CA THR A 481 -14.67 -18.10 21.81
C THR A 481 -13.46 -17.34 22.33
N ALA A 482 -12.31 -17.52 21.68
CA ALA A 482 -11.08 -16.75 21.94
C ALA A 482 -10.76 -15.78 20.79
N ASP A 483 -11.37 -15.97 19.63
CA ASP A 483 -11.01 -15.31 18.36
C ASP A 483 -12.20 -14.71 17.62
N ASN A 484 -13.43 -14.90 18.12
CA ASN A 484 -14.67 -14.49 17.45
C ASN A 484 -14.86 -15.13 16.05
N ILE A 485 -14.20 -16.25 15.79
CA ILE A 485 -14.30 -17.05 14.55
C ILE A 485 -14.79 -18.46 14.90
N ARG A 486 -14.21 -19.06 15.94
CA ARG A 486 -14.55 -20.40 16.43
C ARG A 486 -15.24 -20.33 17.78
N PHE A 487 -16.45 -20.86 17.83
CA PHE A 487 -17.29 -20.90 19.01
C PHE A 487 -17.45 -22.35 19.46
N LEU A 488 -17.20 -22.61 20.73
CA LEU A 488 -17.24 -23.94 21.33
C LEU A 488 -18.25 -23.98 22.48
N PHE A 489 -19.04 -25.04 22.52
CA PHE A 489 -19.94 -25.36 23.63
C PHE A 489 -19.73 -26.83 24.03
N LYS A 490 -19.35 -27.07 25.29
CA LYS A 490 -19.26 -28.43 25.84
C LYS A 490 -20.67 -28.87 26.25
N ALA A 491 -21.26 -29.79 25.49
CA ALA A 491 -22.55 -30.35 25.85
C ALA A 491 -22.42 -31.31 27.04
N SER A 492 -23.54 -31.51 27.74
CA SER A 492 -23.68 -32.50 28.80
C SER A 492 -25.02 -33.21 28.64
N GLY A 493 -24.98 -34.55 28.65
CA GLY A 493 -26.19 -35.38 28.69
C GLY A 493 -27.14 -35.23 27.50
N LEU A 494 -26.62 -35.05 26.27
CA LEU A 494 -27.48 -35.03 25.08
C LEU A 494 -28.26 -36.35 24.95
N ALA A 495 -29.56 -36.24 24.70
CA ALA A 495 -30.44 -37.40 24.53
C ALA A 495 -30.13 -38.17 23.24
N ILE A 496 -30.36 -39.48 23.22
CA ILE A 496 -30.25 -40.27 21.99
C ILE A 496 -31.30 -39.80 20.97
N GLY A 497 -30.86 -39.56 19.73
CA GLY A 497 -31.72 -39.14 18.63
C GLY A 497 -31.14 -37.99 17.81
N VAL A 498 -31.98 -37.40 16.96
CA VAL A 498 -31.59 -36.28 16.09
C VAL A 498 -31.68 -34.96 16.86
N HIS A 499 -30.57 -34.23 16.88
CA HIS A 499 -30.48 -32.85 17.36
C HIS A 499 -30.37 -31.89 16.18
N LYS A 500 -30.87 -30.67 16.38
CA LYS A 500 -30.76 -29.57 15.42
C LYS A 500 -30.07 -28.36 16.05
N ILE A 501 -29.18 -27.72 15.30
CA ILE A 501 -28.54 -26.46 15.66
C ILE A 501 -28.89 -25.41 14.60
N ASP A 502 -29.54 -24.33 15.03
CA ASP A 502 -29.80 -23.15 14.20
C ASP A 502 -28.86 -22.04 14.64
N VAL A 503 -28.09 -21.46 13.72
CA VAL A 503 -27.12 -20.39 13.99
C VAL A 503 -27.56 -19.10 13.31
N LYS A 504 -27.47 -17.99 14.03
CA LYS A 504 -27.52 -16.63 13.50
C LYS A 504 -26.29 -15.87 13.99
N ALA A 505 -25.58 -15.27 13.06
CA ALA A 505 -24.40 -14.49 13.34
C ALA A 505 -24.42 -13.19 12.52
N LYS A 506 -23.67 -12.21 13.01
CA LYS A 506 -23.46 -10.91 12.40
C LYS A 506 -21.97 -10.57 12.42
N ASP A 507 -21.43 -10.06 11.35
CA ASP A 507 -20.05 -9.57 11.26
C ASP A 507 -19.95 -8.08 11.62
N VAL A 508 -18.76 -7.52 11.43
CA VAL A 508 -18.50 -6.09 11.65
C VAL A 508 -19.12 -5.22 10.56
N ALA A 509 -19.11 -5.67 9.30
CA ALA A 509 -19.68 -4.96 8.15
C ALA A 509 -21.21 -4.78 8.24
N GLY A 510 -21.87 -5.59 9.06
CA GLY A 510 -23.31 -5.56 9.29
C GLY A 510 -24.07 -6.70 8.63
N ASN A 511 -23.40 -7.62 7.93
CA ASN A 511 -24.06 -8.75 7.30
C ASN A 511 -24.61 -9.69 8.36
N LYS A 512 -25.63 -10.45 7.96
CA LYS A 512 -26.28 -11.42 8.83
C LYS A 512 -26.43 -12.72 8.09
N VAL A 513 -26.01 -13.81 8.72
CA VAL A 513 -26.25 -15.16 8.23
C VAL A 513 -27.24 -15.88 9.14
N THR A 514 -28.11 -16.69 8.54
CA THR A 514 -29.02 -17.59 9.24
C THR A 514 -28.85 -18.98 8.66
N PHE A 515 -28.34 -19.91 9.47
CA PHE A 515 -28.12 -21.30 9.11
C PHE A 515 -29.07 -22.19 9.92
N THR A 516 -30.09 -22.78 9.29
CA THR A 516 -31.24 -23.39 10.00
C THR A 516 -31.46 -24.87 9.69
N GLN A 517 -30.42 -25.60 9.31
CA GLN A 517 -30.55 -26.99 8.87
C GLN A 517 -29.46 -27.92 9.38
N HIS A 518 -28.61 -27.45 10.31
CA HIS A 518 -27.62 -28.36 10.89
C HIS A 518 -28.31 -29.39 11.75
N THR A 519 -28.23 -30.66 11.37
CA THR A 519 -28.64 -31.77 12.21
C THR A 519 -27.46 -32.67 12.50
N PHE A 520 -27.47 -33.32 13.65
CA PHE A 520 -26.55 -34.41 13.96
C PHE A 520 -27.28 -35.43 14.82
N THR A 521 -26.89 -36.70 14.68
CA THR A 521 -27.49 -37.80 15.45
C THR A 521 -26.58 -38.13 16.62
N VAL A 522 -27.14 -38.14 17.83
CA VAL A 522 -26.55 -38.80 18.98
C VAL A 522 -27.04 -40.25 18.98
N SER A 523 -26.13 -41.18 18.74
CA SER A 523 -26.41 -42.61 18.69
C SER A 523 -26.14 -43.26 20.05
N GLN A 524 -26.79 -44.40 20.29
CA GLN A 524 -26.40 -45.24 21.41
C GLN A 524 -25.01 -45.83 21.13
N ARG A 525 -24.07 -45.64 22.04
CA ARG A 525 -22.77 -46.31 21.96
C ARG A 525 -22.97 -47.83 21.99
N ALA A 526 -22.43 -48.52 21.00
CA ALA A 526 -22.50 -49.96 20.91
C ALA A 526 -21.62 -50.62 21.98
N ASP A 527 -22.03 -51.80 22.44
CA ASP A 527 -21.19 -52.63 23.31
C ASP A 527 -19.86 -52.94 22.62
N THR A 528 -18.80 -53.00 23.41
CA THR A 528 -17.51 -53.52 22.93
C THR A 528 -17.66 -55.02 22.74
N GLU A 529 -17.46 -55.47 21.49
CA GLU A 529 -17.53 -56.88 21.12
C GLU A 529 -16.12 -57.49 21.08
N ILE A 530 -15.89 -58.53 21.88
CA ILE A 530 -14.66 -59.32 21.87
C ILE A 530 -15.02 -60.73 21.39
N PRO A 531 -14.77 -61.04 20.10
CA PRO A 531 -15.00 -62.36 19.55
C PRO A 531 -14.19 -63.43 20.28
N LEU A 532 -14.84 -64.56 20.56
CA LEU A 532 -14.19 -65.73 21.14
C LEU A 532 -14.11 -66.86 20.12
N THR A 533 -13.14 -67.75 20.33
CA THR A 533 -12.99 -69.02 19.61
C THR A 533 -13.10 -70.16 20.61
N PRO A 534 -13.72 -71.31 20.27
CA PRO A 534 -13.70 -72.50 21.13
C PRO A 534 -12.27 -72.85 21.58
N GLY A 535 -12.07 -72.96 22.89
CA GLY A 535 -10.77 -73.09 23.53
C GLY A 535 -10.40 -71.89 24.41
N TRP A 536 -9.10 -71.75 24.65
CA TRP A 536 -8.51 -70.74 25.52
C TRP A 536 -8.15 -69.47 24.76
N ASN A 537 -8.78 -68.33 25.07
CA ASN A 537 -8.62 -67.05 24.36
C ASN A 537 -7.91 -66.02 25.24
N MET A 538 -6.83 -65.43 24.74
CA MET A 538 -6.13 -64.33 25.41
C MET A 538 -6.74 -62.99 25.00
N ILE A 539 -7.52 -62.40 25.90
CA ILE A 539 -8.26 -61.16 25.66
C ILE A 539 -7.85 -60.04 26.62
N SER A 540 -8.19 -58.81 26.29
CA SER A 540 -8.18 -57.69 27.23
C SER A 540 -9.33 -56.73 26.96
N LEU A 541 -9.67 -55.91 27.94
CA LEU A 541 -10.62 -54.81 27.76
C LEU A 541 -9.86 -53.53 27.38
N PRO A 542 -10.30 -52.79 26.35
CA PRO A 542 -9.61 -51.56 25.91
C PRO A 542 -9.71 -50.40 26.91
N ALA A 543 -10.75 -50.39 27.75
CA ALA A 543 -10.96 -49.47 28.85
C ALA A 543 -11.89 -50.15 29.90
N ASP A 544 -12.07 -49.52 31.06
CA ASP A 544 -12.88 -50.11 32.12
C ASP A 544 -14.37 -50.14 31.70
N PRO A 545 -15.05 -51.29 31.83
CA PRO A 545 -16.49 -51.38 31.60
C PRO A 545 -17.26 -50.61 32.67
N SER A 546 -18.52 -50.24 32.40
CA SER A 546 -19.34 -49.52 33.39
C SER A 546 -19.63 -50.34 34.64
N ASP A 547 -19.68 -51.66 34.49
CA ASP A 547 -19.79 -52.65 35.56
C ASP A 547 -18.64 -53.63 35.40
N THR A 548 -17.77 -53.66 36.40
CA THR A 548 -16.52 -54.43 36.35
C THR A 548 -16.69 -55.86 36.78
N SER A 549 -17.83 -56.29 37.33
CA SER A 549 -17.97 -57.67 37.80
C SER A 549 -17.78 -58.69 36.66
N VAL A 550 -17.12 -59.82 36.94
CA VAL A 550 -16.90 -60.88 35.93
C VAL A 550 -18.23 -61.32 35.32
N ASP A 551 -19.28 -61.43 36.13
CA ASP A 551 -20.64 -61.79 35.68
C ASP A 551 -21.20 -60.79 34.66
N SER A 552 -21.06 -59.50 34.91
CA SER A 552 -21.59 -58.45 34.04
C SER A 552 -20.77 -58.31 32.74
N VAL A 553 -19.45 -58.39 32.84
CA VAL A 553 -18.55 -58.29 31.69
C VAL A 553 -18.72 -59.47 30.73
N ILE A 554 -18.73 -60.71 31.26
CA ILE A 554 -18.93 -61.90 30.42
C ILE A 554 -20.39 -62.00 29.95
N GLY A 555 -21.33 -61.61 30.81
CA GLY A 555 -22.76 -61.68 30.56
C GLY A 555 -23.20 -63.10 30.19
N THR A 556 -23.89 -63.23 29.06
CA THR A 556 -24.44 -64.49 28.56
C THR A 556 -23.49 -65.28 27.67
N ALA A 557 -22.25 -64.82 27.48
CA ALA A 557 -21.26 -65.61 26.75
C ALA A 557 -20.95 -66.91 27.54
N PRO A 558 -20.94 -68.09 26.88
CA PRO A 558 -20.74 -69.40 27.52
C PRO A 558 -19.26 -69.65 27.86
N VAL A 559 -18.69 -68.72 28.61
CA VAL A 559 -17.36 -68.83 29.20
C VAL A 559 -17.48 -69.62 30.49
N THR A 560 -16.64 -70.63 30.64
CA THR A 560 -16.63 -71.53 31.81
C THR A 560 -15.59 -71.12 32.84
N THR A 561 -14.50 -70.49 32.41
CA THR A 561 -13.39 -70.09 33.28
C THR A 561 -12.74 -68.81 32.76
N VAL A 562 -12.45 -67.88 33.67
CA VAL A 562 -11.70 -66.65 33.42
C VAL A 562 -10.49 -66.64 34.33
N MET A 563 -9.32 -66.38 33.78
CA MET A 563 -8.07 -66.26 34.54
C MET A 563 -7.44 -64.91 34.27
N ALA A 564 -6.97 -64.22 35.32
CA ALA A 564 -6.09 -63.07 35.21
C ALA A 564 -4.75 -63.39 35.87
N TYR A 565 -3.65 -62.90 35.31
CA TYR A 565 -2.33 -63.10 35.87
C TYR A 565 -1.85 -61.83 36.55
N ASP A 566 -1.65 -61.91 37.86
CA ASP A 566 -1.08 -60.86 38.69
C ASP A 566 0.24 -61.36 39.31
N PRO A 567 1.39 -61.02 38.71
CA PRO A 567 2.69 -61.49 39.18
C PRO A 567 3.13 -60.88 40.53
N THR A 568 2.38 -59.91 41.06
CA THR A 568 2.64 -59.30 42.38
C THR A 568 2.07 -60.14 43.52
N THR A 569 1.12 -61.03 43.23
CA THR A 569 0.51 -61.92 44.22
C THR A 569 1.24 -63.26 44.30
N ALA A 570 1.20 -63.91 45.48
CA ALA A 570 1.82 -65.21 45.68
C ALA A 570 1.18 -66.33 44.83
N ALA A 571 -0.14 -66.28 44.63
CA ALA A 571 -0.88 -67.24 43.81
C ALA A 571 -0.65 -67.05 42.30
N LYS A 572 -0.26 -65.83 41.90
CA LYS A 572 -0.04 -65.36 40.52
C LYS A 572 -1.26 -65.38 39.61
N TRP A 573 -2.11 -66.39 39.72
CA TRP A 573 -3.35 -66.50 38.96
C TRP A 573 -4.54 -66.18 39.85
N LEU A 574 -5.35 -65.23 39.41
CA LEU A 574 -6.69 -65.00 39.90
C LEU A 574 -7.64 -65.75 38.97
N ILE A 575 -8.57 -66.52 39.55
CA ILE A 575 -9.43 -67.43 38.78
C ILE A 575 -10.88 -67.18 39.16
N ALA A 576 -11.75 -67.13 38.16
CA ALA A 576 -13.20 -67.20 38.30
C ALA A 576 -13.72 -68.39 37.49
N SER A 577 -14.53 -69.24 38.11
CA SER A 577 -15.19 -70.38 37.46
C SER A 577 -16.70 -70.19 37.48
N ARG A 578 -17.34 -70.42 36.33
CA ARG A 578 -18.80 -70.31 36.20
C ARG A 578 -19.46 -71.52 36.85
N ASP A 579 -20.35 -71.28 37.80
CA ASP A 579 -21.21 -72.31 38.36
C ASP A 579 -22.33 -72.64 37.37
N THR A 580 -22.38 -73.90 36.94
CA THR A 580 -23.40 -74.41 36.01
C THR A 580 -24.84 -74.39 36.56
N VAL A 581 -25.03 -74.22 37.88
CA VAL A 581 -26.37 -74.20 38.51
C VAL A 581 -26.90 -72.78 38.64
N ASN A 582 -26.09 -71.86 39.15
CA ASN A 582 -26.50 -70.48 39.44
C ASN A 582 -26.12 -69.49 38.33
N ASP A 583 -25.42 -69.96 37.30
CA ASP A 583 -24.94 -69.18 36.16
C ASP A 583 -24.14 -67.92 36.56
N THR A 584 -23.38 -68.05 37.64
CA THR A 584 -22.56 -66.98 38.23
C THR A 584 -21.12 -67.42 38.40
N PHE A 585 -20.20 -66.47 38.33
CA PHE A 585 -18.78 -66.70 38.54
C PHE A 585 -18.40 -66.62 40.02
N SER A 586 -17.57 -67.55 40.45
CA SER A 586 -16.99 -67.55 41.80
C SER A 586 -15.50 -67.88 41.77
N GLY A 587 -14.76 -67.36 42.74
CA GLY A 587 -13.32 -67.58 42.85
C GLY A 587 -12.58 -66.37 43.42
N THR A 588 -11.31 -66.25 43.09
CA THR A 588 -10.45 -65.14 43.54
C THR A 588 -10.44 -63.95 42.59
N LEU A 589 -10.96 -64.10 41.37
CA LEU A 589 -11.18 -63.01 40.42
C LEU A 589 -12.64 -62.57 40.51
N THR A 590 -12.89 -61.34 40.96
CA THR A 590 -14.24 -60.76 41.09
C THR A 590 -14.58 -59.78 39.99
N ASP A 591 -13.56 -59.11 39.43
CA ASP A 591 -13.72 -58.01 38.50
C ASP A 591 -12.84 -58.18 37.25
N MET A 592 -13.35 -57.71 36.12
CA MET A 592 -12.65 -57.54 34.86
C MET A 592 -12.53 -56.04 34.53
N VAL A 593 -11.35 -55.49 34.76
CA VAL A 593 -10.93 -54.12 34.42
C VAL A 593 -9.89 -54.10 33.30
N SER A 594 -9.67 -52.94 32.67
CA SER A 594 -8.69 -52.77 31.59
C SER A 594 -7.24 -52.89 32.02
N GLY A 595 -6.94 -52.63 33.30
CA GLY A 595 -5.60 -52.78 33.88
C GLY A 595 -5.07 -54.22 33.94
N HIS A 596 -5.94 -55.20 33.71
CA HIS A 596 -5.55 -56.61 33.59
C HIS A 596 -5.92 -57.17 32.22
N ALA A 597 -5.21 -58.23 31.86
CA ALA A 597 -5.54 -59.07 30.73
C ALA A 597 -5.99 -60.45 31.21
N TYR A 598 -6.77 -61.12 30.37
CA TYR A 598 -7.50 -62.32 30.75
C TYR A 598 -7.25 -63.47 29.79
N TRP A 599 -7.29 -64.68 30.34
CA TRP A 599 -7.31 -65.93 29.59
C TRP A 599 -8.63 -66.63 29.86
N VAL A 600 -9.47 -66.72 28.84
CA VAL A 600 -10.86 -67.17 28.98
C VAL A 600 -11.12 -68.47 28.23
N LEU A 601 -11.82 -69.41 28.87
CA LEU A 601 -12.18 -70.70 28.28
C LEU A 601 -13.65 -70.73 27.88
N THR A 602 -13.93 -71.01 26.60
CA THR A 602 -15.27 -71.20 26.04
C THR A 602 -15.29 -72.41 25.11
N ASP A 603 -16.46 -72.93 24.79
CA ASP A 603 -16.67 -73.97 23.78
C ASP A 603 -17.43 -73.46 22.54
N THR A 604 -17.73 -72.14 22.48
CA THR A 604 -18.45 -71.52 21.36
C THR A 604 -17.70 -70.34 20.74
N PHE A 605 -18.21 -69.85 19.60
CA PHE A 605 -17.77 -68.63 18.96
C PHE A 605 -18.52 -67.36 19.43
N GLN A 606 -19.30 -67.46 20.51
CA GLN A 606 -20.07 -66.32 20.99
C GLN A 606 -19.16 -65.28 21.62
N SER A 607 -19.24 -64.05 21.12
CA SER A 607 -18.47 -62.91 21.62
C SER A 607 -18.89 -62.52 23.03
N ILE A 608 -17.93 -61.99 23.79
CA ILE A 608 -18.24 -61.16 24.95
C ILE A 608 -18.72 -59.81 24.43
N LYS A 609 -19.84 -59.31 25.00
CA LYS A 609 -20.40 -58.00 24.69
C LYS A 609 -20.58 -57.26 26.00
N THR A 610 -19.82 -56.19 26.18
CA THR A 610 -19.86 -55.40 27.41
C THR A 610 -19.87 -53.91 27.09
N TYR A 611 -20.67 -53.16 27.83
CA TYR A 611 -20.70 -51.71 27.69
C TYR A 611 -19.45 -51.12 28.34
N ILE A 612 -18.61 -50.54 27.51
CA ILE A 612 -17.46 -49.75 27.94
C ILE A 612 -17.84 -48.28 27.68
N PRO A 613 -17.76 -47.36 28.65
CA PRO A 613 -17.88 -45.91 28.44
C PRO A 613 -16.65 -45.32 27.74
N ARG A 614 -16.77 -44.13 27.17
CA ARG A 614 -15.65 -43.52 26.41
C ARG A 614 -14.54 -43.13 27.39
N SER A 615 -13.35 -43.70 27.21
CA SER A 615 -12.17 -43.34 28.01
C SER A 615 -11.73 -41.90 27.71
N GLY A 616 -11.25 -41.15 28.71
CA GLY A 616 -10.72 -39.79 28.52
C GLY A 616 -11.71 -38.62 28.66
N VAL A 617 -13.01 -38.88 28.76
CA VAL A 617 -14.04 -37.84 28.98
C VAL A 617 -14.72 -38.07 30.32
N SER A 618 -14.40 -37.26 31.32
CA SER A 618 -15.26 -37.18 32.50
C SER A 618 -16.62 -36.63 32.06
N SER A 619 -17.69 -37.26 32.53
CA SER A 619 -19.06 -36.84 32.27
C SER A 619 -19.41 -35.53 32.97
N ASP A 620 -18.65 -35.12 33.99
CA ASP A 620 -18.95 -34.00 34.88
C ASP A 620 -17.67 -33.28 35.31
N ASP A 621 -17.14 -32.34 34.51
CA ASP A 621 -16.10 -31.37 34.89
C ASP A 621 -14.84 -31.92 35.61
N ALA A 622 -14.65 -33.24 35.61
CA ALA A 622 -13.59 -33.89 36.36
C ALA A 622 -12.32 -33.84 35.53
N THR A 623 -11.20 -33.73 36.24
CA THR A 623 -9.84 -33.74 35.69
C THR A 623 -9.71 -34.77 34.57
N PRO A 624 -9.14 -34.40 33.41
CA PRO A 624 -8.84 -35.35 32.34
C PRO A 624 -8.19 -36.59 32.94
N SER A 625 -8.70 -37.78 32.61
CA SER A 625 -8.07 -39.01 33.10
C SER A 625 -6.66 -39.05 32.52
N ILE A 626 -5.64 -39.15 33.38
CA ILE A 626 -4.27 -39.37 32.92
C ILE A 626 -4.23 -40.63 32.05
N PRO A 627 -3.37 -40.67 31.01
CA PRO A 627 -3.19 -41.88 30.21
C PRO A 627 -2.96 -43.09 31.12
N ALA A 628 -3.71 -44.16 30.88
CA ALA A 628 -3.64 -45.36 31.71
C ALA A 628 -2.24 -46.00 31.60
N THR A 629 -1.67 -46.41 32.74
CA THR A 629 -0.33 -47.01 32.80
C THR A 629 -0.39 -48.47 33.18
N ILE A 630 0.40 -49.32 32.53
CA ILE A 630 0.48 -50.75 32.87
C ILE A 630 1.80 -51.01 33.59
N SER A 631 1.72 -51.49 34.83
CA SER A 631 2.91 -51.85 35.61
C SER A 631 3.46 -53.21 35.17
N LEU A 632 4.76 -53.28 34.95
CA LEU A 632 5.50 -54.51 34.68
C LEU A 632 6.37 -54.86 35.88
N VAL A 633 6.40 -56.15 36.24
CA VAL A 633 7.44 -56.69 37.13
C VAL A 633 8.49 -57.43 36.32
N LYS A 634 9.66 -57.65 36.93
CA LYS A 634 10.69 -58.51 36.36
C LYS A 634 10.14 -59.93 36.14
N GLY A 635 10.29 -60.44 34.91
CA GLY A 635 9.80 -61.74 34.49
C GLY A 635 8.58 -61.66 33.57
N TRP A 636 7.74 -62.70 33.61
CA TRP A 636 6.52 -62.77 32.80
C TRP A 636 5.42 -61.91 33.38
N ASN A 637 4.71 -61.20 32.50
CA ASN A 637 3.54 -60.37 32.74
C ASN A 637 2.47 -60.69 31.70
N LEU A 638 1.19 -60.56 32.06
CA LEU A 638 0.07 -60.63 31.13
C LEU A 638 -0.44 -59.21 30.90
N VAL A 639 -0.28 -58.71 29.69
CA VAL A 639 -0.41 -57.28 29.41
C VAL A 639 -1.61 -57.03 28.49
N PRO A 640 -2.52 -56.10 28.87
CA PRO A 640 -3.65 -55.69 28.06
C PRO A 640 -3.26 -54.70 26.96
N VAL A 641 -4.13 -54.56 25.95
CA VAL A 641 -4.07 -53.47 24.97
C VAL A 641 -5.20 -52.47 25.25
N LEU A 642 -4.82 -51.23 25.58
CA LEU A 642 -5.71 -50.13 25.96
C LEU A 642 -6.02 -49.22 24.76
N ASP A 643 -7.21 -48.64 24.74
CA ASP A 643 -7.61 -47.59 23.79
C ASP A 643 -7.68 -46.24 24.50
N LEU A 644 -6.67 -45.41 24.29
CA LEU A 644 -6.62 -44.04 24.83
C LEU A 644 -7.51 -43.05 24.07
N THR A 645 -7.96 -43.40 22.86
CA THR A 645 -8.79 -42.54 22.02
C THR A 645 -10.29 -42.74 22.27
N GLY A 646 -10.65 -43.84 22.93
CA GLY A 646 -12.03 -44.28 23.15
C GLY A 646 -12.82 -44.50 21.85
N SER A 647 -12.15 -44.73 20.74
CA SER A 647 -12.74 -44.80 19.39
C SER A 647 -12.27 -46.01 18.58
N LEU A 648 -11.34 -46.82 19.11
CA LEU A 648 -10.83 -48.00 18.41
C LEU A 648 -11.75 -49.21 18.62
N THR A 649 -11.86 -50.03 17.60
CA THR A 649 -12.67 -51.25 17.61
C THR A 649 -11.78 -52.49 17.72
N TYR A 650 -12.37 -53.64 18.04
CA TYR A 650 -11.69 -54.92 18.13
C TYR A 650 -10.80 -55.19 16.91
N ALA A 651 -9.63 -55.77 17.15
CA ALA A 651 -8.59 -56.09 16.16
C ALA A 651 -7.98 -54.88 15.43
N THR A 652 -8.30 -53.64 15.83
CA THR A 652 -7.53 -52.48 15.36
C THR A 652 -6.07 -52.65 15.79
N GLY A 653 -5.16 -52.57 14.82
CA GLY A 653 -3.73 -52.68 15.06
C GLY A 653 -3.18 -51.41 15.72
N GLN A 654 -2.27 -51.58 16.67
CA GLN A 654 -1.40 -50.53 17.20
C GLN A 654 0.05 -50.95 16.95
N ASP A 655 0.91 -49.96 16.71
CA ASP A 655 2.34 -50.21 16.50
C ASP A 655 2.94 -50.88 17.74
N LEU A 656 3.46 -52.09 17.56
CA LEU A 656 4.00 -52.92 18.64
C LEU A 656 5.12 -52.19 19.39
N LYS A 657 5.97 -51.47 18.65
CA LYS A 657 7.13 -50.79 19.19
C LYS A 657 6.72 -49.51 19.92
N ALA A 658 5.80 -48.72 19.42
CA ALA A 658 5.26 -47.56 20.12
C ALA A 658 4.59 -48.01 21.42
N TYR A 659 3.76 -49.05 21.34
CA TYR A 659 2.96 -49.51 22.47
C TYR A 659 3.82 -50.08 23.62
N PHE A 660 4.72 -51.03 23.34
CA PHE A 660 5.56 -51.63 24.41
C PHE A 660 6.90 -50.92 24.61
N CYS A 661 7.39 -50.18 23.62
CA CYS A 661 8.76 -49.67 23.58
C CYS A 661 8.86 -48.14 23.58
N GLY A 662 7.76 -47.41 23.78
CA GLY A 662 7.74 -45.95 23.86
C GLY A 662 8.45 -45.42 25.12
N SER A 663 8.09 -45.92 26.30
CA SER A 663 8.67 -45.53 27.59
C SER A 663 9.62 -46.58 28.20
N VAL A 664 9.57 -47.83 27.72
CA VAL A 664 10.48 -48.92 28.09
C VAL A 664 11.33 -49.26 26.87
N ALA A 665 12.62 -49.56 27.01
CA ALA A 665 13.40 -49.93 25.82
C ALA A 665 13.05 -51.36 25.36
N CYS A 666 13.00 -51.61 24.05
CA CYS A 666 12.88 -52.97 23.51
C CYS A 666 14.19 -53.48 22.92
N GLY A 667 14.34 -54.81 22.89
CA GLY A 667 15.49 -55.46 22.29
C GLY A 667 16.81 -55.24 23.06
N ASN A 668 17.92 -55.06 22.34
CA ASN A 668 19.26 -54.97 22.94
C ASN A 668 19.74 -53.52 23.23
N ALA A 669 18.82 -52.56 23.40
CA ALA A 669 19.18 -51.17 23.75
C ALA A 669 19.77 -51.07 25.17
N ALA A 670 20.63 -50.09 25.46
CA ALA A 670 21.41 -50.00 26.72
C ALA A 670 20.62 -49.66 28.01
N SER A 671 19.28 -49.68 27.99
CA SER A 671 18.43 -49.39 29.16
C SER A 671 18.45 -50.51 30.21
N THR A 672 18.15 -50.17 31.47
CA THR A 672 18.07 -51.11 32.61
C THR A 672 16.79 -51.93 32.63
N THR A 673 15.66 -51.39 32.14
CA THR A 673 14.39 -52.11 31.98
C THR A 673 14.09 -52.31 30.50
N LYS A 674 13.92 -53.58 30.09
CA LYS A 674 13.61 -53.95 28.70
C LYS A 674 12.50 -54.97 28.56
N VAL A 675 11.58 -54.75 27.61
CA VAL A 675 10.73 -55.80 27.06
C VAL A 675 11.56 -56.60 26.06
N THR A 676 11.80 -57.89 26.36
CA THR A 676 12.66 -58.74 25.52
C THR A 676 11.88 -59.73 24.68
N THR A 677 10.65 -60.05 25.07
CA THR A 677 9.85 -61.07 24.39
C THR A 677 8.36 -60.80 24.59
N VAL A 678 7.59 -60.92 23.51
CA VAL A 678 6.13 -60.79 23.50
C VAL A 678 5.54 -61.97 22.75
N TYR A 679 4.57 -62.64 23.35
CA TYR A 679 3.79 -63.71 22.75
C TYR A 679 2.30 -63.41 22.81
N TRP A 680 1.54 -63.99 21.90
CA TRP A 680 0.10 -64.18 22.06
C TRP A 680 -0.25 -65.64 21.81
N TYR A 681 -1.44 -66.05 22.26
CA TYR A 681 -1.92 -67.41 22.09
C TYR A 681 -2.93 -67.49 20.94
N ASP A 682 -2.58 -68.22 19.89
CA ASP A 682 -3.44 -68.51 18.76
C ASP A 682 -4.37 -69.68 19.13
N THR A 683 -5.60 -69.34 19.53
CA THR A 683 -6.62 -70.31 19.98
C THR A 683 -6.92 -71.36 18.90
N LEU A 684 -7.07 -70.93 17.64
CA LEU A 684 -7.46 -71.80 16.53
C LEU A 684 -6.41 -72.89 16.26
N ASN A 685 -5.14 -72.52 16.33
CA ASN A 685 -4.03 -73.45 16.10
C ASN A 685 -3.45 -74.03 17.40
N SER A 686 -3.99 -73.63 18.57
CA SER A 686 -3.53 -74.04 19.90
C SER A 686 -2.01 -73.90 20.10
N LYS A 687 -1.46 -72.74 19.73
CA LYS A 687 -0.01 -72.48 19.78
C LYS A 687 0.33 -71.06 20.25
N TRP A 688 1.50 -70.91 20.84
CA TRP A 688 2.09 -69.60 21.12
C TRP A 688 2.73 -69.01 19.87
N VAL A 689 2.42 -67.75 19.57
CA VAL A 689 2.99 -66.99 18.44
C VAL A 689 3.85 -65.87 19.01
N LYS A 690 5.14 -65.83 18.64
CA LYS A 690 6.09 -64.79 19.05
C LYS A 690 5.95 -63.57 18.14
N LEU A 691 5.93 -62.37 18.71
CA LEU A 691 5.99 -61.13 17.93
C LEU A 691 7.45 -60.70 17.72
N ASP A 692 7.72 -60.10 16.56
CA ASP A 692 9.04 -59.55 16.23
C ASP A 692 9.15 -58.09 16.68
N LEU A 693 9.86 -57.86 17.79
CA LEU A 693 10.11 -56.53 18.36
C LEU A 693 11.13 -55.69 17.57
N THR A 694 11.74 -56.24 16.52
CA THR A 694 12.78 -55.57 15.72
C THR A 694 12.31 -55.09 14.35
N ASN A 695 11.13 -55.55 13.92
CA ASN A 695 10.54 -55.17 12.64
C ASN A 695 9.94 -53.75 12.71
N THR A 696 10.08 -52.98 11.63
CA THR A 696 9.59 -51.60 11.48
C THR A 696 8.69 -51.41 10.25
N ASP A 697 8.32 -52.48 9.55
CA ASP A 697 7.40 -52.40 8.41
C ASP A 697 5.96 -52.16 8.87
N ALA A 698 5.24 -51.30 8.13
CA ALA A 698 3.89 -50.84 8.47
C ALA A 698 2.77 -51.69 7.83
N ASP A 699 2.90 -53.02 7.77
CA ASP A 699 1.85 -53.89 7.22
C ASP A 699 0.85 -54.33 8.31
N TYR A 700 -0.26 -53.60 8.41
CA TYR A 700 -1.33 -53.81 9.39
C TYR A 700 -2.09 -55.14 9.25
N ASN A 701 -1.80 -55.95 8.22
CA ASN A 701 -2.43 -57.26 8.02
C ASN A 701 -1.68 -58.41 8.70
N ASP A 702 -0.47 -58.20 9.22
CA ASP A 702 0.34 -59.25 9.84
C ASP A 702 0.15 -59.31 11.38
N ASP A 703 -0.39 -60.44 11.85
CA ASP A 703 -0.60 -60.76 13.27
C ASP A 703 0.69 -61.05 14.06
N THR A 704 1.85 -60.96 13.42
CA THR A 704 3.17 -61.08 14.06
C THR A 704 3.85 -59.75 14.37
N GLN A 705 3.28 -58.63 13.92
CA GLN A 705 3.94 -57.31 13.91
C GLN A 705 3.20 -56.22 14.71
N HIS A 706 1.92 -56.43 15.03
CA HIS A 706 1.09 -55.41 15.70
C HIS A 706 0.42 -55.96 16.96
N VAL A 707 0.20 -55.08 17.94
CA VAL A 707 -0.74 -55.39 19.03
C VAL A 707 -2.15 -55.02 18.59
N ARG A 708 -3.15 -55.76 19.10
CA ARG A 708 -4.53 -55.66 18.64
C ARG A 708 -5.44 -55.29 19.80
N ILE A 709 -6.33 -54.33 19.57
CA ILE A 709 -7.41 -54.02 20.53
C ILE A 709 -8.25 -55.27 20.78
N GLY A 710 -8.48 -55.56 22.07
CA GLY A 710 -9.23 -56.73 22.52
C GLY A 710 -8.40 -58.01 22.71
N ARG A 711 -7.12 -58.03 22.29
CA ARG A 711 -6.19 -59.13 22.57
C ARG A 711 -5.28 -58.80 23.75
N SER A 712 -4.78 -59.83 24.42
CA SER A 712 -3.72 -59.68 25.41
C SER A 712 -2.44 -60.40 25.02
N TYR A 713 -1.34 -60.00 25.65
CA TYR A 713 0.00 -60.43 25.29
C TYR A 713 0.79 -60.88 26.53
N TRP A 714 1.51 -61.99 26.37
CA TRP A 714 2.43 -62.50 27.37
C TRP A 714 3.80 -61.87 27.17
N VAL A 715 4.20 -61.01 28.09
CA VAL A 715 5.36 -60.11 27.95
C VAL A 715 6.42 -60.46 28.98
N TYR A 716 7.66 -60.66 28.54
CA TYR A 716 8.81 -60.80 29.44
C TYR A 716 9.54 -59.46 29.58
N ALA A 717 9.64 -58.98 30.80
CA ALA A 717 10.41 -57.80 31.17
C ALA A 717 11.68 -58.20 31.95
N SER A 718 12.81 -57.63 31.56
CA SER A 718 14.12 -57.88 32.21
C SER A 718 14.26 -57.23 33.59
N ASP A 719 13.43 -56.22 33.88
CA ASP A 719 13.29 -55.55 35.18
C ASP A 719 11.87 -55.00 35.35
N SER A 720 11.53 -54.45 36.52
CA SER A 720 10.27 -53.72 36.70
C SER A 720 10.23 -52.42 35.89
N GLY A 721 9.04 -52.03 35.43
CA GLY A 721 8.84 -50.82 34.64
C GLY A 721 7.36 -50.47 34.47
N ILE A 722 7.10 -49.47 33.64
CA ILE A 722 5.75 -49.00 33.34
C ILE A 722 5.63 -48.85 31.82
N ILE A 723 4.57 -49.39 31.24
CA ILE A 723 4.16 -49.11 29.87
C ILE A 723 3.17 -47.94 29.88
N THR A 724 3.42 -46.97 29.00
CA THR A 724 2.50 -45.86 28.68
C THR A 724 2.09 -46.03 27.22
N PRO A 725 0.89 -46.55 26.95
CA PRO A 725 0.36 -46.78 25.60
C PRO A 725 0.36 -45.55 24.70
#